data_AF-A0A9P9Q2B4-F1
#
_entry.id   AF-A0A9P9Q2B4-F1
#
_cell.length_a   1.000
_cell.length_b   1.000
_cell.length_c   1.000
_cell.angle_alpha   90.00
_cell.angle_beta   90.00
_cell.angle_gamma   90.00
#
_symmetry.space_group_name_H-M   'P 1'
#
loop_
_entity.id
_entity.type
_entity.pdbx_description
1 polymer ?
#
loop_
_entity_poly.entity_id
_entity_poly.type
_entity_poly.pdbx_seq_one_letter_code
_entity_poly.pdbx_strand_id
1 'polypeptide(L)'
;MNIRQNLFGQGPKAGREQAGYGRPPQPPPRDDTPMAGGYDDRGGYGDPRGGYGAPAPPPRQSQPMPSRPPVGRGMASPARKVQLRIAKVEDKTLANQYIFGNLCAVSPQDFPPSRDGSDIYILLNGRYVVTARPTNSFPPGCISLSDPQRTWCDVGMMDPIVAESFDPFSQGPSTYLGSLDVEVGFASVKKVTDQPFDQDVLADAFIKNFENQIFSPGQRLLMDWKNIPMMFMVKTVQLVDLSMEKSSAAAPTVSSPSARGILTRHTPITFYKDAKSPIKLKGSAKRPAANSIIAPDFKFEDMGIGGLDKEFSSIFRRAFASRIFPPGLIEKLGIQHVKGILLFGPPGTGKTLIARQIGKMLNSREPKVINGPEVLNKYVGQSEENIRKLFADAEKEYKEKGDESGLHIIIFDELDAVCKQRGSGAGGGTGVGDSVVNQLLSKLDGVDQLNNILLIGMTNRMDMIDDALLRPGRLEVHMEISLPDEDGRAQILKIHTSKMLANNVMDHDVNVAELAHLTKNFSGAEIGGLVKSASSFAFNRHVKVGTVAGVSDDIENMKVNRADFFNALEEVKPAFGVSEEELETAMSAGILHYSPYIENILKDGRLFIDLVKNSATTSLLSVLLHGPPGSGKTALSAKIAKDSNFPFIKLVSAENMVGFSEMAKIQYLNKVFTDAYKSPQNIVVVDNIERIIEWVPIGPRFSNPVLQALMVLLTKQPPAGRRLLIIGTTSQRSVMRQLDLQQIFNRELAVPNVNTHAELAAVLREVNAFDSESDLAESLNELRDITGTDQVGVGIKKVLLAVGEAKQEEGNMAGRFAEVVAQQMAASRD
;
A
#
# COMPACT_ATOMS: atom_id res chain seq x y z
N MET A 1 29.68 15.90 -41.74
CA MET A 1 29.50 16.34 -43.13
C MET A 1 29.57 15.11 -44.02
N ASN A 2 28.49 14.79 -44.74
CA ASN A 2 28.62 14.51 -46.16
C ASN A 2 27.33 14.89 -46.88
N ILE A 3 27.53 15.35 -48.11
CA ILE A 3 26.63 16.12 -48.96
C ILE A 3 25.50 15.24 -49.52
N ARG A 4 24.36 15.90 -49.70
CA ARG A 4 23.13 15.47 -50.40
C ARG A 4 23.33 14.42 -51.50
N GLN A 5 22.53 13.34 -51.43
CA GLN A 5 21.70 12.81 -52.53
C GLN A 5 21.01 11.51 -52.06
N ASN A 6 19.67 11.49 -52.04
CA ASN A 6 18.83 10.47 -52.67
C ASN A 6 17.36 10.63 -52.25
N LEU A 7 16.57 11.05 -53.24
CA LEU A 7 15.12 10.98 -53.28
C LEU A 7 14.75 9.91 -54.33
N PHE A 8 13.57 9.33 -54.14
CA PHE A 8 12.86 8.34 -54.97
C PHE A 8 13.16 6.87 -54.72
N GLY A 9 12.10 6.17 -54.30
CA GLY A 9 12.09 4.74 -54.10
C GLY A 9 11.62 3.95 -55.32
N GLN A 10 11.58 2.64 -55.14
CA GLN A 10 10.66 1.71 -55.79
C GLN A 10 10.80 0.37 -55.06
N GLY A 11 9.66 -0.21 -54.68
CA GLY A 11 9.58 -1.62 -54.32
C GLY A 11 9.59 -2.53 -55.57
N PRO A 12 9.03 -3.73 -55.48
CA PRO A 12 9.76 -4.96 -55.17
C PRO A 12 9.78 -5.92 -56.36
N LYS A 13 10.67 -6.92 -56.38
CA LYS A 13 10.42 -8.17 -57.14
C LYS A 13 11.31 -9.34 -56.73
N ALA A 14 10.65 -10.50 -56.79
CA ALA A 14 11.09 -11.82 -56.41
C ALA A 14 12.04 -12.48 -57.43
N GLY A 15 12.79 -13.47 -56.95
CA GLY A 15 13.50 -14.47 -57.75
C GLY A 15 13.75 -15.73 -56.92
N ARG A 16 13.10 -16.84 -57.31
CA ARG A 16 13.29 -18.21 -56.82
C ARG A 16 14.55 -18.84 -57.44
N GLU A 17 15.20 -19.73 -56.69
CA GLU A 17 15.67 -21.10 -57.05
C GLU A 17 16.69 -21.58 -55.99
N GLN A 18 16.38 -22.53 -55.11
CA GLN A 18 16.32 -24.00 -55.20
C GLN A 18 17.63 -24.75 -54.87
N ALA A 19 17.50 -25.63 -53.87
CA ALA A 19 18.21 -26.88 -53.57
C ALA A 19 19.61 -26.87 -52.91
N GLY A 20 19.67 -27.47 -51.72
CA GLY A 20 20.91 -27.93 -51.07
C GLY A 20 20.66 -28.52 -49.67
N TYR A 21 20.61 -29.86 -49.58
CA TYR A 21 20.41 -30.66 -48.36
C TYR A 21 21.52 -30.46 -47.30
N GLY A 22 21.18 -30.48 -46.01
CA GLY A 22 22.15 -30.65 -44.91
C GLY A 22 21.53 -30.67 -43.51
N ARG A 23 21.54 -31.84 -42.86
CA ARG A 23 21.09 -32.09 -41.46
C ARG A 23 22.05 -31.48 -40.41
N PRO A 24 21.60 -31.29 -39.15
CA PRO A 24 22.39 -30.64 -38.09
C PRO A 24 23.41 -31.60 -37.42
N PRO A 25 24.51 -31.09 -36.82
CA PRO A 25 25.51 -31.93 -36.16
C PRO A 25 25.17 -32.24 -34.68
N GLN A 26 25.50 -33.47 -34.29
CA GLN A 26 25.49 -34.05 -32.95
C GLN A 26 26.74 -33.66 -32.11
N PRO A 27 26.71 -33.84 -30.77
CA PRO A 27 27.85 -33.63 -29.86
C PRO A 27 28.82 -34.83 -29.81
N PRO A 28 30.07 -34.65 -29.31
CA PRO A 28 31.08 -35.72 -29.28
C PRO A 28 31.00 -36.62 -28.02
N PRO A 29 31.67 -37.80 -28.04
CA PRO A 29 31.25 -39.00 -27.30
C PRO A 29 32.07 -39.32 -26.04
N ARG A 30 31.52 -40.22 -25.22
CA ARG A 30 32.20 -41.04 -24.21
C ARG A 30 32.23 -42.50 -24.69
N ASP A 31 33.33 -43.19 -24.40
CA ASP A 31 33.47 -44.62 -24.10
C ASP A 31 34.91 -44.78 -23.55
N ASP A 32 35.25 -45.59 -22.55
CA ASP A 32 34.88 -46.98 -22.34
C ASP A 32 34.78 -47.37 -20.85
N THR A 33 33.93 -48.37 -20.63
CA THR A 33 33.71 -49.22 -19.45
C THR A 33 34.79 -50.34 -19.38
N PRO A 34 34.81 -51.37 -18.46
CA PRO A 34 33.65 -52.01 -17.84
C PRO A 34 33.75 -52.64 -16.42
N MET A 35 32.54 -52.86 -15.89
CA MET A 35 32.00 -54.01 -15.11
C MET A 35 32.59 -54.27 -13.71
N ALA A 36 31.78 -54.44 -12.66
CA ALA A 36 30.83 -55.55 -12.51
C ALA A 36 30.08 -55.46 -11.16
N GLY A 37 28.79 -55.82 -11.19
CA GLY A 37 27.96 -56.40 -10.11
C GLY A 37 27.70 -55.57 -8.84
N GLY A 38 26.50 -55.41 -8.29
CA GLY A 38 25.23 -56.11 -8.50
C GLY A 38 24.57 -56.37 -7.14
N TYR A 39 23.32 -55.89 -7.00
CA TYR A 39 22.25 -56.32 -6.08
C TYR A 39 22.24 -55.89 -4.58
N ASP A 40 21.08 -55.29 -4.23
CA ASP A 40 20.21 -55.39 -3.02
C ASP A 40 20.85 -55.22 -1.62
N ASP A 41 20.19 -54.79 -0.52
CA ASP A 41 18.78 -54.71 -0.13
C ASP A 41 18.61 -53.67 1.02
N ARG A 42 17.35 -53.42 1.35
CA ARG A 42 16.72 -52.64 2.44
C ARG A 42 17.40 -52.62 3.83
N GLY A 43 17.28 -51.45 4.47
CA GLY A 43 16.47 -51.30 5.70
C GLY A 43 17.14 -51.47 7.07
N GLY A 44 17.00 -50.41 7.90
CA GLY A 44 16.38 -50.55 9.22
C GLY A 44 17.27 -50.58 10.48
N TYR A 45 17.00 -49.60 11.36
CA TYR A 45 16.93 -49.67 12.82
C TYR A 45 18.11 -50.17 13.68
N GLY A 46 18.43 -49.35 14.70
CA GLY A 46 18.33 -49.82 16.09
C GLY A 46 19.63 -50.15 16.81
N ASP A 47 19.89 -49.32 17.83
CA ASP A 47 20.77 -49.50 19.00
C ASP A 47 20.78 -50.93 19.59
N PRO A 48 21.83 -51.36 20.33
CA PRO A 48 21.66 -51.40 21.79
C PRO A 48 22.92 -51.21 22.66
N ARG A 49 22.77 -50.35 23.69
CA ARG A 49 23.20 -50.45 25.11
C ARG A 49 24.32 -51.44 25.54
N GLY A 50 25.33 -50.86 26.24
CA GLY A 50 25.51 -51.06 27.69
C GLY A 50 26.82 -51.74 28.21
N GLY A 51 27.53 -51.09 29.15
CA GLY A 51 28.44 -51.80 30.08
C GLY A 51 29.56 -51.03 30.82
N TYR A 52 29.23 -50.40 31.97
CA TYR A 52 29.97 -50.23 33.25
C TYR A 52 31.46 -49.77 33.38
N GLY A 53 31.71 -48.73 34.23
CA GLY A 53 32.69 -48.84 35.34
C GLY A 53 33.78 -47.75 35.60
N ALA A 54 33.41 -46.61 36.23
CA ALA A 54 34.15 -45.79 37.26
C ALA A 54 35.62 -45.28 37.04
N PRO A 55 36.20 -44.45 37.94
CA PRO A 55 36.09 -42.98 38.00
C PRO A 55 37.42 -42.20 37.80
N ALA A 56 37.32 -40.90 37.48
CA ALA A 56 38.44 -40.00 37.17
C ALA A 56 39.17 -39.41 38.42
N PRO A 57 40.48 -39.13 38.34
CA PRO A 57 41.28 -38.58 39.45
C PRO A 57 41.20 -37.04 39.59
N PRO A 58 41.54 -36.48 40.78
CA PRO A 58 41.23 -35.10 41.17
C PRO A 58 42.26 -34.05 40.70
N PRO A 59 41.87 -32.76 40.66
CA PRO A 59 42.74 -31.66 40.24
C PRO A 59 43.70 -31.22 41.36
N ARG A 60 44.99 -31.09 41.02
CA ARG A 60 46.02 -30.54 41.92
C ARG A 60 46.00 -29.02 41.93
N GLN A 61 45.88 -28.47 43.14
CA GLN A 61 46.14 -27.08 43.51
C GLN A 61 47.59 -26.69 43.22
N SER A 62 47.80 -25.51 42.63
CA SER A 62 49.09 -24.82 42.59
C SER A 62 49.03 -23.55 43.44
N GLN A 63 49.95 -23.47 44.41
CA GLN A 63 50.15 -22.37 45.36
C GLN A 63 50.65 -21.06 44.70
N PRO A 64 50.52 -19.91 45.39
CA PRO A 64 50.85 -18.58 44.86
C PRO A 64 52.31 -18.18 45.09
N MET A 65 52.89 -17.44 44.14
CA MET A 65 54.25 -16.87 44.15
C MET A 65 54.22 -15.51 43.39
N PRO A 66 55.16 -14.57 43.63
CA PRO A 66 54.85 -13.28 44.25
C PRO A 66 54.62 -12.12 43.26
N SER A 67 54.01 -11.07 43.79
CA SER A 67 53.76 -9.76 43.18
C SER A 67 55.01 -9.17 42.51
N ARG A 68 54.91 -8.95 41.19
CA ARG A 68 55.80 -8.09 40.41
C ARG A 68 55.51 -6.61 40.75
N PRO A 69 56.53 -5.75 40.91
CA PRO A 69 56.31 -4.34 41.25
C PRO A 69 55.60 -3.62 40.10
N PRO A 70 54.86 -2.53 40.39
CA PRO A 70 54.17 -1.77 39.35
C PRO A 70 55.20 -1.21 38.38
N VAL A 71 55.11 -1.61 37.10
CA VAL A 71 55.82 -0.95 36.02
C VAL A 71 55.28 0.48 35.98
N GLY A 72 56.13 1.43 36.33
CA GLY A 72 55.80 2.84 36.34
C GLY A 72 55.20 3.27 35.01
N ARG A 73 54.15 4.09 35.09
CA ARG A 73 53.76 4.99 33.99
C ARG A 73 55.03 5.66 33.49
N GLY A 74 55.51 5.25 32.32
CA GLY A 74 56.47 6.04 31.58
C GLY A 74 55.82 7.38 31.31
N MET A 75 56.33 8.43 31.94
CA MET A 75 56.04 9.80 31.53
C MET A 75 56.26 9.89 30.02
N ALA A 76 55.21 10.22 29.27
CA ALA A 76 55.34 10.57 27.87
C ALA A 76 56.39 11.69 27.76
N SER A 77 57.50 11.41 27.08
CA SER A 77 58.47 12.45 26.76
C SER A 77 57.74 13.53 25.94
N PRO A 78 57.94 14.83 26.23
CA PRO A 78 57.29 15.89 25.46
C PRO A 78 57.67 15.73 23.98
N ALA A 79 56.66 15.69 23.10
CA ALA A 79 56.85 15.50 21.67
C ALA A 79 57.85 16.53 21.13
N ARG A 80 58.99 16.06 20.62
CA ARG A 80 60.04 16.91 20.06
C ARG A 80 59.51 17.55 18.79
N LYS A 81 59.28 18.87 18.81
CA LYS A 81 58.90 19.64 17.62
C LYS A 81 60.14 19.86 16.74
N VAL A 82 60.06 19.44 15.49
CA VAL A 82 61.13 19.59 14.49
C VAL A 82 60.63 20.53 13.39
N GLN A 83 61.46 21.51 13.00
CA GLN A 83 61.18 22.33 11.82
C GLN A 83 61.72 21.62 10.58
N LEU A 84 60.84 21.37 9.61
CA LEU A 84 61.15 20.67 8.37
C LEU A 84 60.95 21.57 7.16
N ARG A 85 61.71 21.29 6.09
CA ARG A 85 61.54 21.89 4.76
C ARG A 85 61.05 20.85 3.76
N ILE A 86 60.37 21.27 2.70
CA ILE A 86 59.92 20.34 1.66
C ILE A 86 61.12 19.94 0.79
N ALA A 87 61.35 18.64 0.64
CA ALA A 87 62.31 18.10 -0.32
C ALA A 87 61.68 16.98 -1.15
N LYS A 88 62.15 16.83 -2.39
CA LYS A 88 61.73 15.74 -3.27
C LYS A 88 62.64 14.54 -3.05
N VAL A 89 62.06 13.35 -3.16
CA VAL A 89 62.84 12.11 -3.20
C VAL A 89 63.53 12.00 -4.56
N GLU A 90 64.85 11.78 -4.56
CA GLU A 90 65.66 11.75 -5.79
C GLU A 90 65.41 10.49 -6.62
N ASP A 91 65.17 9.36 -5.98
CA ASP A 91 64.80 8.11 -6.64
C ASP A 91 63.36 8.17 -7.17
N LYS A 92 63.22 8.17 -8.49
CA LYS A 92 61.93 8.24 -9.19
C LYS A 92 61.01 7.06 -8.89
N THR A 93 61.56 5.86 -8.66
CA THR A 93 60.77 4.66 -8.39
C THR A 93 60.15 4.73 -6.99
N LEU A 94 60.97 5.11 -6.01
CA LEU A 94 60.59 5.30 -4.62
C LEU A 94 59.66 6.52 -4.44
N ALA A 95 59.89 7.59 -5.20
CA ALA A 95 59.00 8.75 -5.24
C ALA A 95 57.59 8.39 -5.71
N ASN A 96 57.46 7.58 -6.77
CA ASN A 96 56.14 7.13 -7.25
C ASN A 96 55.42 6.26 -6.21
N GLN A 97 56.14 5.37 -5.51
CA GLN A 97 55.56 4.56 -4.43
C GLN A 97 55.02 5.43 -3.30
N TYR A 98 55.73 6.48 -2.91
CA TYR A 98 55.25 7.39 -1.87
C TYR A 98 54.09 8.28 -2.32
N ILE A 99 54.07 8.73 -3.58
CA ILE A 99 52.97 9.52 -4.15
C ILE A 99 51.68 8.68 -4.21
N PHE A 100 51.73 7.47 -4.77
CA PHE A 100 50.54 6.61 -4.90
C PHE A 100 50.20 5.82 -3.63
N GLY A 101 51.13 5.74 -2.68
CA GLY A 101 50.92 5.15 -1.36
C GLY A 101 50.49 6.15 -0.29
N ASN A 102 50.34 7.45 -0.61
CA ASN A 102 50.00 8.50 0.35
C ASN A 102 50.95 8.54 1.58
N LEU A 103 52.26 8.33 1.34
CA LEU A 103 53.29 8.27 2.37
C LEU A 103 54.28 9.44 2.22
N CYS A 104 54.80 9.92 3.36
CA CYS A 104 55.81 10.97 3.41
C CYS A 104 57.18 10.40 3.78
N ALA A 105 58.23 10.67 3.00
CA ALA A 105 59.60 10.35 3.39
C ALA A 105 60.11 11.35 4.43
N VAL A 106 60.72 10.84 5.50
CA VAL A 106 61.42 11.63 6.52
C VAL A 106 62.77 11.00 6.84
N SER A 107 63.70 11.78 7.39
CA SER A 107 65.00 11.24 7.81
C SER A 107 64.87 10.42 9.10
N PRO A 108 65.53 9.24 9.19
CA PRO A 108 65.62 8.47 10.43
C PRO A 108 66.28 9.22 11.61
N GLN A 109 67.03 10.29 11.33
CA GLN A 109 67.65 11.13 12.35
C GLN A 109 66.65 12.06 13.05
N ASP A 110 65.63 12.52 12.32
CA ASP A 110 64.58 13.39 12.86
C ASP A 110 63.48 12.58 13.53
N PHE A 111 63.09 11.48 12.89
CA PHE A 111 62.08 10.55 13.39
C PHE A 111 62.62 9.11 13.34
N PRO A 112 62.94 8.48 14.48
CA PRO A 112 63.49 7.14 14.49
C PRO A 112 62.47 6.12 13.98
N PRO A 113 62.91 5.05 13.30
CA PRO A 113 62.02 3.98 12.88
C PRO A 113 61.36 3.29 14.07
N SER A 114 60.09 2.94 13.91
CA SER A 114 59.35 2.14 14.90
C SER A 114 60.01 0.77 15.07
N ARG A 115 59.94 0.20 16.28
CA ARG A 115 60.56 -1.11 16.60
C ARG A 115 60.01 -2.25 15.75
N ASP A 116 58.78 -2.12 15.29
CA ASP A 116 58.06 -3.12 14.48
C ASP A 116 58.16 -2.85 12.97
N GLY A 117 58.94 -1.83 12.55
CA GLY A 117 59.04 -1.42 11.15
C GLY A 117 57.77 -0.78 10.58
N SER A 118 56.80 -0.46 11.44
CA SER A 118 55.56 0.23 11.06
C SER A 118 55.82 1.68 10.64
N ASP A 119 54.93 2.20 9.81
CA ASP A 119 54.92 3.62 9.48
C ASP A 119 54.60 4.46 10.72
N ILE A 120 55.09 5.70 10.73
CA ILE A 120 54.95 6.64 11.85
C ILE A 120 53.95 7.74 11.49
N TYR A 121 53.21 8.22 12.48
CA TYR A 121 52.26 9.32 12.28
C TYR A 121 52.89 10.64 12.73
N ILE A 122 52.81 11.64 11.86
CA ILE A 122 53.38 12.97 12.10
C ILE A 122 52.26 14.01 11.99
N LEU A 123 52.17 14.86 13.01
CA LEU A 123 51.28 16.01 13.03
C LEU A 123 52.03 17.24 12.49
N LEU A 124 51.55 17.78 11.38
CA LEU A 124 52.08 18.96 10.70
C LEU A 124 51.27 20.20 11.09
N ASN A 125 51.97 21.27 11.44
CA ASN A 125 51.43 22.59 11.81
C ASN A 125 50.29 22.52 12.86
N GLY A 126 50.32 21.50 13.73
CA GLY A 126 49.30 21.24 14.75
C GLY A 126 47.92 20.85 14.23
N ARG A 127 47.74 20.66 12.90
CA ARG A 127 46.42 20.50 12.26
C ARG A 127 46.27 19.33 11.32
N TYR A 128 47.32 18.87 10.65
CA TYR A 128 47.23 17.83 9.63
C TYR A 128 48.06 16.61 10.04
N VAL A 129 47.46 15.43 10.06
CA VAL A 129 48.20 14.19 10.35
C VAL A 129 48.52 13.51 9.03
N VAL A 130 49.79 13.18 8.84
CA VAL A 130 50.27 12.42 7.69
C VAL A 130 50.96 11.15 8.17
N THR A 131 50.90 10.11 7.34
CA THR A 131 51.65 8.88 7.53
C THR A 131 53.02 9.04 6.87
N ALA A 132 54.09 8.77 7.62
CA ALA A 132 55.47 8.96 7.18
C ALA A 132 56.30 7.68 7.36
N ARG A 133 57.32 7.52 6.51
CA ARG A 133 58.27 6.41 6.54
C ARG A 133 59.71 6.93 6.62
N PRO A 134 60.47 6.57 7.66
CA PRO A 134 61.90 6.89 7.77
C PRO A 134 62.68 6.23 6.63
N THR A 135 63.35 7.05 5.81
CA THR A 135 64.07 6.60 4.61
C THR A 135 65.54 7.00 4.70
N ASN A 136 66.45 6.03 4.67
CA ASN A 136 67.89 6.25 4.87
C ASN A 136 68.54 7.19 3.84
N SER A 137 67.98 7.30 2.63
CA SER A 137 68.48 8.16 1.55
C SER A 137 67.93 9.60 1.59
N PHE A 138 67.15 9.97 2.60
CA PHE A 138 66.47 11.26 2.67
C PHE A 138 67.19 12.25 3.59
N PRO A 139 67.38 13.53 3.18
CA PRO A 139 68.15 14.51 3.96
C PRO A 139 67.48 14.85 5.30
N PRO A 140 68.26 15.03 6.39
CA PRO A 140 67.74 15.48 7.68
C PRO A 140 67.21 16.91 7.60
N GLY A 141 66.19 17.22 8.40
CA GLY A 141 65.48 18.51 8.39
C GLY A 141 64.51 18.68 7.23
N CYS A 142 64.20 17.63 6.48
CA CYS A 142 63.30 17.66 5.34
C CYS A 142 62.13 16.67 5.47
N ILE A 143 61.03 16.95 4.77
CA ILE A 143 59.88 16.04 4.56
C ILE A 143 59.48 16.03 3.08
N SER A 144 59.11 14.88 2.54
CA SER A 144 58.52 14.81 1.20
C SER A 144 56.99 14.86 1.29
N LEU A 145 56.37 15.75 0.53
CA LEU A 145 54.91 15.80 0.36
C LEU A 145 54.56 15.69 -1.13
N SER A 146 53.58 14.86 -1.46
CA SER A 146 52.99 14.84 -2.79
C SER A 146 52.17 16.12 -3.05
N ASP A 147 51.93 16.45 -4.33
CA ASP A 147 51.14 17.65 -4.67
C ASP A 147 49.74 17.67 -4.02
N PRO A 148 48.95 16.58 -3.99
CA PRO A 148 47.65 16.55 -3.29
C PRO A 148 47.76 16.76 -1.78
N GLN A 149 48.75 16.14 -1.12
CA GLN A 149 48.99 16.31 0.31
C GLN A 149 49.40 17.75 0.63
N ARG A 150 50.27 18.33 -0.19
CA ARG A 150 50.72 19.73 -0.04
C ARG A 150 49.56 20.71 -0.19
N THR A 151 48.70 20.53 -1.20
CA THR A 151 47.49 21.34 -1.38
C THR A 151 46.50 21.16 -0.24
N TRP A 152 46.38 19.97 0.34
CA TRP A 152 45.51 19.71 1.48
C TRP A 152 46.03 20.35 2.78
N CYS A 153 47.34 20.29 3.02
CA CYS A 153 47.98 20.89 4.19
C CYS A 153 48.18 22.42 4.08
N ASP A 154 47.85 23.01 2.93
CA ASP A 154 48.02 24.45 2.61
C ASP A 154 49.46 24.96 2.83
N VAL A 155 50.45 24.22 2.30
CA VAL A 155 51.88 24.53 2.48
C VAL A 155 52.53 24.86 1.13
N GLY A 156 53.25 25.98 1.03
CA GLY A 156 54.09 26.32 -0.13
C GLY A 156 55.42 25.56 -0.15
N MET A 157 56.09 25.49 -1.32
CA MET A 157 57.38 24.79 -1.44
C MET A 157 58.51 25.34 -0.56
N MET A 158 58.43 26.62 -0.18
CA MET A 158 59.45 27.30 0.63
C MET A 158 59.03 27.52 2.09
N ASP A 159 57.81 27.11 2.45
CA ASP A 159 57.28 27.38 3.79
C ASP A 159 57.89 26.41 4.81
N PRO A 160 58.27 26.91 6.01
CA PRO A 160 58.72 26.04 7.08
C PRO A 160 57.54 25.27 7.67
N ILE A 161 57.71 23.96 7.86
CA ILE A 161 56.68 23.08 8.44
C ILE A 161 57.11 22.70 9.86
N VAL A 162 56.21 22.85 10.83
CA VAL A 162 56.43 22.33 12.19
C VAL A 162 55.86 20.93 12.27
N ALA A 163 56.71 19.93 12.53
CA ALA A 163 56.33 18.53 12.63
C ALA A 163 56.53 18.00 14.06
N GLU A 164 55.56 17.24 14.55
CA GLU A 164 55.62 16.54 15.83
C GLU A 164 55.14 15.09 15.70
N SER A 165 55.71 14.18 16.48
CA SER A 165 55.25 12.79 16.53
C SER A 165 53.83 12.71 17.08
N PHE A 166 52.93 12.07 16.35
CA PHE A 166 51.53 11.96 16.72
C PHE A 166 51.21 10.56 17.25
N ASP A 167 50.63 10.48 18.44
CA ASP A 167 50.07 9.24 19.00
C ASP A 167 48.54 9.23 18.82
N PRO A 168 47.98 8.39 17.94
CA PRO A 168 46.55 8.32 17.67
C PRO A 168 45.71 7.93 18.90
N PHE A 169 46.28 7.17 19.84
CA PHE A 169 45.57 6.67 21.02
C PHE A 169 45.47 7.71 22.15
N SER A 170 46.16 8.84 22.01
CA SER A 170 46.11 9.93 22.99
C SER A 170 44.80 10.72 22.96
N GLN A 171 43.99 10.60 21.90
CA GLN A 171 42.79 11.43 21.67
C GLN A 171 41.47 10.79 22.15
N GLY A 172 41.50 9.57 22.70
CA GLY A 172 40.31 8.87 23.23
C GLY A 172 40.11 7.47 22.60
N PRO A 173 39.03 6.76 22.99
CA PRO A 173 38.80 5.36 22.60
C PRO A 173 38.37 5.15 21.14
N SER A 174 37.82 6.17 20.47
CA SER A 174 37.31 6.08 19.09
C SER A 174 38.39 6.38 18.04
N THR A 175 39.46 5.58 18.02
CA THR A 175 40.65 5.83 17.18
C THR A 175 40.54 5.26 15.76
N TYR A 176 39.61 4.34 15.51
CA TYR A 176 39.52 3.60 14.25
C TYR A 176 38.36 4.09 13.37
N LEU A 177 38.51 3.92 12.06
CA LEU A 177 37.44 4.22 11.11
C LEU A 177 36.40 3.08 11.10
N GLY A 178 35.18 3.41 11.51
CA GLY A 178 34.00 2.56 11.37
C GLY A 178 33.36 2.61 9.98
N SER A 179 33.47 3.73 9.28
CA SER A 179 33.14 3.86 7.86
C SER A 179 33.83 5.07 7.25
N LEU A 180 34.02 5.06 5.93
CA LEU A 180 34.74 6.10 5.19
C LEU A 180 34.00 6.44 3.89
N ASP A 181 33.64 7.70 3.71
CA ASP A 181 33.05 8.19 2.47
C ASP A 181 34.11 8.91 1.63
N VAL A 182 34.32 8.46 0.40
CA VAL A 182 35.39 8.95 -0.47
C VAL A 182 34.84 9.33 -1.83
N GLU A 183 35.14 10.54 -2.29
CA GLU A 183 34.89 10.97 -3.65
C GLU A 183 36.04 10.53 -4.56
N VAL A 184 35.72 9.92 -5.71
CA VAL A 184 36.69 9.39 -6.68
C VAL A 184 36.49 10.03 -8.05
N GLY A 185 37.61 10.36 -8.69
CA GLY A 185 37.65 10.86 -10.07
C GLY A 185 38.98 10.55 -10.74
N PHE A 186 39.06 10.76 -12.05
CA PHE A 186 40.33 10.70 -12.79
C PHE A 186 41.23 11.88 -12.41
N ALA A 187 42.49 11.61 -12.03
CA ALA A 187 43.44 12.66 -11.69
C ALA A 187 43.93 13.45 -12.92
N SER A 188 43.81 12.87 -14.12
CA SER A 188 44.22 13.49 -15.37
C SER A 188 43.10 13.45 -16.41
N VAL A 189 42.82 14.59 -17.02
CA VAL A 189 41.84 14.73 -18.12
C VAL A 189 42.28 13.96 -19.38
N LYS A 190 43.57 13.62 -19.51
CA LYS A 190 44.12 12.89 -20.68
C LYS A 190 44.04 11.37 -20.57
N LYS A 191 43.94 10.83 -19.35
CA LYS A 191 43.91 9.38 -19.08
C LYS A 191 42.54 9.01 -18.50
N VAL A 192 41.54 8.96 -19.37
CA VAL A 192 40.15 8.64 -19.04
C VAL A 192 39.79 7.29 -19.65
N THR A 193 38.89 6.55 -19.01
CA THR A 193 38.41 5.26 -19.51
C THR A 193 36.90 5.15 -19.28
N ASP A 194 36.18 4.61 -20.25
CA ASP A 194 34.71 4.46 -20.21
C ASP A 194 34.23 3.17 -19.53
N GLN A 195 35.15 2.27 -19.17
CA GLN A 195 34.83 1.03 -18.46
C GLN A 195 34.35 1.34 -17.03
N PRO A 196 33.25 0.72 -16.57
CA PRO A 196 32.75 0.92 -15.22
C PRO A 196 33.68 0.27 -14.19
N PHE A 197 33.93 0.97 -13.08
CA PHE A 197 34.71 0.46 -11.95
C PHE A 197 33.80 -0.15 -10.90
N ASP A 198 34.05 -1.40 -10.53
CA ASP A 198 33.35 -2.07 -9.44
C ASP A 198 33.79 -1.48 -8.09
N GLN A 199 32.84 -0.93 -7.33
CA GLN A 199 33.11 -0.31 -6.03
C GLN A 199 33.69 -1.29 -5.00
N ASP A 200 33.32 -2.57 -5.05
CA ASP A 200 33.82 -3.56 -4.08
C ASP A 200 35.30 -3.90 -4.38
N VAL A 201 35.65 -4.09 -5.66
CA VAL A 201 37.04 -4.34 -6.07
C VAL A 201 37.91 -3.10 -5.85
N LEU A 202 37.33 -1.91 -6.08
CA LEU A 202 38.01 -0.64 -5.81
C LEU A 202 38.27 -0.45 -4.30
N ALA A 203 37.30 -0.82 -3.45
CA ALA A 203 37.45 -0.76 -2.00
C ALA A 203 38.55 -1.71 -1.51
N ASP A 204 38.58 -2.94 -2.00
CA ASP A 204 39.61 -3.92 -1.64
C ASP A 204 41.02 -3.43 -2.02
N ALA A 205 41.16 -2.83 -3.20
CA ALA A 205 42.43 -2.24 -3.62
C ALA A 205 42.82 -1.01 -2.80
N PHE A 206 41.85 -0.16 -2.46
CA PHE A 206 42.08 1.02 -1.61
C PHE A 206 42.54 0.60 -0.22
N ILE A 207 41.85 -0.35 0.42
CA ILE A 207 42.22 -0.90 1.73
C ILE A 207 43.61 -1.51 1.67
N LYS A 208 43.92 -2.30 0.64
CA LYS A 208 45.23 -2.93 0.48
C LYS A 208 46.38 -1.92 0.32
N ASN A 209 46.12 -0.79 -0.35
CA ASN A 209 47.15 0.21 -0.61
C ASN A 209 47.35 1.19 0.57
N PHE A 210 46.30 1.43 1.36
CA PHE A 210 46.29 2.43 2.42
C PHE A 210 46.03 1.86 3.83
N GLU A 211 46.28 0.55 4.02
CA GLU A 211 46.11 -0.12 5.31
C GLU A 211 46.93 0.56 6.42
N ASN A 212 46.35 0.71 7.61
CA ASN A 212 46.99 1.33 8.78
C ASN A 212 47.37 2.81 8.61
N GLN A 213 46.82 3.51 7.62
CA GLN A 213 46.98 4.96 7.48
C GLN A 213 45.85 5.73 8.18
N ILE A 214 46.14 6.97 8.57
CA ILE A 214 45.15 7.87 9.16
C ILE A 214 44.51 8.71 8.07
N PHE A 215 43.18 8.74 8.07
CA PHE A 215 42.39 9.59 7.18
C PHE A 215 41.59 10.63 7.95
N SER A 216 41.39 11.76 7.29
CA SER A 216 40.59 12.87 7.79
C SER A 216 39.76 13.52 6.68
N PRO A 217 38.58 14.07 7.02
CA PRO A 217 37.74 14.80 6.06
C PRO A 217 38.52 15.91 5.33
N GLY A 218 38.36 15.98 4.01
CA GLY A 218 39.02 16.92 3.12
C GLY A 218 40.37 16.46 2.56
N GLN A 219 40.94 15.36 3.07
CA GLN A 219 42.22 14.84 2.61
C GLN A 219 42.15 14.35 1.16
N ARG A 220 43.12 14.76 0.34
CA ARG A 220 43.24 14.37 -1.07
C ARG A 220 44.43 13.45 -1.27
N LEU A 221 44.23 12.38 -2.03
CA LEU A 221 45.27 11.39 -2.31
C LEU A 221 45.16 10.85 -3.74
N LEU A 222 46.24 10.23 -4.21
CA LEU A 222 46.33 9.58 -5.50
C LEU A 222 46.54 8.09 -5.32
N MET A 223 45.90 7.30 -6.17
CA MET A 223 46.16 5.87 -6.30
C MET A 223 46.29 5.54 -7.79
N ASP A 224 47.25 4.69 -8.13
CA ASP A 224 47.37 4.17 -9.50
C ASP A 224 46.51 2.91 -9.65
N TRP A 225 45.56 2.95 -10.58
CA TRP A 225 44.76 1.79 -10.94
C TRP A 225 45.14 1.34 -12.35
N LYS A 226 45.95 0.28 -12.46
CA LYS A 226 46.39 -0.30 -13.75
C LYS A 226 46.93 0.77 -14.72
N ASN A 227 47.83 1.66 -14.27
CA ASN A 227 48.42 2.80 -15.02
C ASN A 227 47.49 4.01 -15.26
N ILE A 228 46.32 4.04 -14.62
CA ILE A 228 45.39 5.16 -14.62
C ILE A 228 45.43 5.83 -13.24
N PRO A 229 46.00 7.05 -13.11
CA PRO A 229 46.03 7.77 -11.85
C PRO A 229 44.63 8.26 -11.50
N MET A 230 44.12 7.82 -10.36
CA MET A 230 42.85 8.23 -9.79
C MET A 230 43.08 9.14 -8.60
N MET A 231 42.22 10.15 -8.46
CA MET A 231 42.20 11.07 -7.35
C MET A 231 41.06 10.71 -6.42
N PHE A 232 41.37 10.64 -5.13
CA PHE A 232 40.42 10.36 -4.06
C PHE A 232 40.39 11.54 -3.09
N MET A 233 39.21 11.91 -2.63
CA MET A 233 39.00 12.93 -1.62
C MET A 233 38.09 12.38 -0.52
N VAL A 234 38.59 12.37 0.71
CA VAL A 234 37.79 11.93 1.85
C VAL A 234 36.72 12.98 2.16
N LYS A 235 35.44 12.61 2.17
CA LYS A 235 34.32 13.52 2.47
C LYS A 235 33.97 13.50 3.95
N THR A 236 33.72 12.31 4.49
CA THR A 236 33.31 12.12 5.88
C THR A 236 33.98 10.87 6.46
N VAL A 237 34.08 10.83 7.78
CA VAL A 237 34.59 9.68 8.52
C VAL A 237 33.62 9.36 9.66
N GLN A 238 33.47 8.07 9.95
CA GLN A 238 32.78 7.59 11.14
C GLN A 238 33.81 6.94 12.05
N LEU A 239 33.87 7.33 13.32
CA LEU A 239 34.84 6.83 14.28
C LEU A 239 34.21 5.76 15.17
N VAL A 240 34.90 4.65 15.37
CA VAL A 240 34.45 3.50 16.17
C VAL A 240 35.56 3.04 17.11
N ASP A 241 35.17 2.54 18.27
CA ASP A 241 36.04 1.86 19.22
C ASP A 241 35.96 0.34 18.98
N LEU A 242 37.12 -0.30 18.75
CA LEU A 242 37.20 -1.76 18.54
C LEU A 242 36.85 -2.58 19.80
N SER A 243 36.79 -1.96 20.98
CA SER A 243 36.46 -2.64 22.23
C SER A 243 34.96 -2.97 22.40
N MET A 244 34.08 -2.37 21.58
CA MET A 244 32.64 -2.59 21.63
C MET A 244 32.18 -3.48 20.46
N GLU A 245 32.11 -4.78 20.70
CA GLU A 245 31.80 -5.77 19.65
C GLU A 245 30.35 -5.75 19.15
N LYS A 246 29.45 -4.92 19.70
CA LYS A 246 28.09 -4.71 19.18
C LYS A 246 27.53 -3.33 19.59
N SER A 247 27.74 -2.30 18.78
CA SER A 247 26.91 -1.08 18.83
C SER A 247 25.99 -1.03 17.61
N SER A 248 24.73 -1.39 17.84
CA SER A 248 23.61 -1.23 16.90
C SER A 248 23.09 0.22 16.81
N ALA A 249 23.93 1.19 17.17
CA ALA A 249 23.66 2.61 17.01
C ALA A 249 24.76 3.18 16.10
N ALA A 250 24.38 3.62 14.90
CA ALA A 250 25.31 4.22 13.96
C ALA A 250 26.03 5.39 14.63
N ALA A 251 27.34 5.28 14.85
CA ALA A 251 28.15 6.41 15.29
C ALA A 251 27.94 7.59 14.32
N PRO A 252 27.87 8.85 14.77
CA PRO A 252 27.60 9.97 13.89
C PRO A 252 28.68 10.09 12.81
N THR A 253 28.28 10.32 11.57
CA THR A 253 29.19 10.68 10.48
C THR A 253 29.72 12.08 10.71
N VAL A 254 31.05 12.23 10.77
CA VAL A 254 31.71 13.50 11.08
C VAL A 254 32.46 14.01 9.85
N SER A 255 32.24 15.28 9.51
CA SER A 255 32.93 15.98 8.41
C SER A 255 33.95 17.01 8.90
N SER A 256 34.16 17.14 10.21
CA SER A 256 35.13 18.09 10.77
C SER A 256 36.57 17.65 10.43
N PRO A 257 37.47 18.56 10.02
CA PRO A 257 38.89 18.23 9.75
C PRO A 257 39.67 17.71 10.97
N SER A 258 39.11 17.87 12.17
CA SER A 258 39.67 17.34 13.41
C SER A 258 39.33 15.88 13.67
N ALA A 259 38.32 15.32 12.99
CA ALA A 259 37.98 13.91 13.08
C ALA A 259 38.98 13.10 12.26
N ARG A 260 39.70 12.19 12.93
CA ARG A 260 40.78 11.40 12.34
C ARG A 260 40.66 9.97 12.83
N GLY A 261 40.81 9.01 11.93
CA GLY A 261 40.78 7.60 12.29
C GLY A 261 41.74 6.77 11.47
N ILE A 262 42.16 5.64 12.02
CA ILE A 262 43.01 4.65 11.35
C ILE A 262 42.14 3.75 10.46
N LEU A 263 42.54 3.57 9.20
CA LEU A 263 41.89 2.63 8.28
C LEU A 263 42.25 1.19 8.64
N THR A 264 41.22 0.36 8.83
CA THR A 264 41.36 -1.08 9.09
C THR A 264 40.87 -1.90 7.90
N ARG A 265 41.22 -3.20 7.86
CA ARG A 265 40.76 -4.13 6.81
C ARG A 265 39.25 -4.30 6.74
N HIS A 266 38.55 -4.03 7.84
CA HIS A 266 37.11 -4.23 7.95
C HIS A 266 36.32 -2.93 7.80
N THR A 267 37.00 -1.79 7.60
CA THR A 267 36.34 -0.49 7.43
C THR A 267 35.57 -0.46 6.11
N PRO A 268 34.23 -0.33 6.11
CA PRO A 268 33.46 -0.12 4.90
C PRO A 268 33.74 1.25 4.26
N ILE A 269 34.08 1.26 2.97
CA ILE A 269 34.37 2.47 2.18
C ILE A 269 33.28 2.73 1.12
N THR A 270 32.56 3.84 1.21
CA THR A 270 31.56 4.25 0.21
C THR A 270 32.18 5.20 -0.79
N PHE A 271 32.11 4.89 -2.09
CA PHE A 271 32.64 5.76 -3.13
C PHE A 271 31.55 6.63 -3.76
N TYR A 272 31.85 7.92 -3.89
CA TYR A 272 31.05 8.92 -4.60
C TYR A 272 31.79 9.36 -5.85
N LYS A 273 31.09 9.56 -6.95
CA LYS A 273 31.68 10.13 -8.16
C LYS A 273 31.99 11.62 -7.96
N ASP A 274 33.17 12.07 -8.39
CA ASP A 274 33.45 13.50 -8.56
C ASP A 274 32.57 14.07 -9.68
N ALA A 275 31.77 15.10 -9.35
CA ALA A 275 30.86 15.76 -10.27
C ALA A 275 31.55 16.27 -11.55
N LYS A 276 32.86 16.56 -11.49
CA LYS A 276 33.65 17.04 -12.64
C LYS A 276 34.24 15.90 -13.49
N SER A 277 34.21 14.66 -13.00
CA SER A 277 34.85 13.53 -13.63
C SER A 277 33.85 12.63 -14.36
N PRO A 278 34.13 12.14 -15.58
CA PRO A 278 33.23 11.22 -16.30
C PRO A 278 33.29 9.76 -15.80
N ILE A 279 33.88 9.49 -14.64
CA ILE A 279 34.00 8.13 -14.10
C ILE A 279 32.62 7.46 -13.94
N LYS A 280 32.54 6.17 -14.28
CA LYS A 280 31.37 5.33 -14.11
C LYS A 280 31.66 4.32 -13.00
N LEU A 281 30.88 4.37 -11.92
CA LEU A 281 30.99 3.42 -10.81
C LEU A 281 29.87 2.41 -10.94
N LYS A 282 30.18 1.12 -10.80
CA LYS A 282 29.19 0.06 -10.67
C LYS A 282 28.82 -0.08 -9.20
N GLY A 283 27.52 -0.13 -8.90
CA GLY A 283 27.02 -0.20 -7.53
C GLY A 283 27.55 -1.42 -6.76
N SER A 284 27.81 -1.24 -5.46
CA SER A 284 28.24 -2.33 -4.57
C SER A 284 27.18 -3.44 -4.49
N ALA A 285 27.61 -4.69 -4.39
CA ALA A 285 26.71 -5.82 -4.15
C ALA A 285 26.30 -5.96 -2.67
N LYS A 286 27.04 -5.32 -1.76
CA LYS A 286 26.91 -5.49 -0.31
C LYS A 286 26.22 -4.31 0.38
N ARG A 287 26.07 -3.15 -0.26
CA ARG A 287 25.62 -1.90 0.38
C ARG A 287 24.48 -1.22 -0.39
N PRO A 288 23.52 -0.61 0.31
CA PRO A 288 22.47 0.18 -0.33
C PRO A 288 23.09 1.34 -1.13
N ALA A 289 22.41 1.79 -2.18
CA ALA A 289 22.86 2.95 -2.96
C ALA A 289 23.02 4.17 -2.04
N ALA A 290 24.09 4.96 -2.27
CA ALA A 290 24.41 6.14 -1.46
C ALA A 290 23.28 7.20 -1.42
N ASN A 291 22.33 7.11 -2.35
CA ASN A 291 21.07 7.86 -2.36
C ASN A 291 19.92 6.96 -1.88
N SER A 292 19.96 6.51 -0.62
CA SER A 292 18.88 5.70 -0.06
C SER A 292 17.56 6.48 -0.12
N ILE A 293 16.61 5.99 -0.92
CA ILE A 293 15.30 6.61 -1.18
C ILE A 293 14.43 6.67 0.11
N ILE A 294 14.78 5.89 1.14
CA ILE A 294 14.02 5.78 2.39
C ILE A 294 14.90 6.22 3.56
N ALA A 295 14.37 7.09 4.42
CA ALA A 295 15.00 7.47 5.68
C ALA A 295 15.04 6.26 6.64
N PRO A 296 16.20 5.95 7.27
CA PRO A 296 16.39 4.72 8.04
C PRO A 296 15.55 4.61 9.35
N ASP A 297 14.92 5.68 9.84
CA ASP A 297 14.25 5.74 11.16
C ASP A 297 12.72 5.89 11.09
N PHE A 298 12.06 5.27 10.10
CA PHE A 298 10.64 5.51 9.83
C PHE A 298 9.68 4.58 10.58
N LYS A 299 8.70 5.15 11.32
CA LYS A 299 7.60 4.41 11.97
C LYS A 299 6.27 4.63 11.24
N PHE A 300 5.56 3.53 10.98
CA PHE A 300 4.29 3.53 10.23
C PHE A 300 3.15 4.28 10.94
N GLU A 301 3.17 4.31 12.27
CA GLU A 301 2.14 4.94 13.11
C GLU A 301 2.09 6.47 12.95
N ASP A 302 3.20 7.11 12.56
CA ASP A 302 3.32 8.58 12.46
C ASP A 302 2.70 9.16 11.18
N MET A 303 2.27 8.32 10.23
CA MET A 303 1.76 8.76 8.92
C MET A 303 0.31 9.24 8.95
N GLY A 304 -0.42 9.00 10.05
CA GLY A 304 -1.84 9.31 10.15
C GLY A 304 -2.71 8.53 9.16
N ILE A 305 -2.27 7.33 8.77
CA ILE A 305 -3.06 6.37 7.98
C ILE A 305 -3.49 5.26 8.95
N GLY A 306 -4.79 5.01 9.07
CA GLY A 306 -5.33 3.95 9.93
C GLY A 306 -6.00 2.86 9.10
N GLY A 307 -5.90 1.61 9.55
CA GLY A 307 -6.66 0.47 9.05
C GLY A 307 -6.19 -0.14 7.74
N LEU A 308 -5.03 0.25 7.22
CA LEU A 308 -4.54 -0.16 5.89
C LEU A 308 -3.11 -0.73 5.92
N ASP A 309 -2.68 -1.24 7.09
CA ASP A 309 -1.31 -1.71 7.32
C ASP A 309 -0.95 -2.91 6.42
N LYS A 310 -1.93 -3.79 6.14
CA LYS A 310 -1.74 -4.98 5.29
C LYS A 310 -1.53 -4.58 3.83
N GLU A 311 -2.39 -3.71 3.33
CA GLU A 311 -2.36 -3.19 1.96
C GLU A 311 -1.08 -2.41 1.74
N PHE A 312 -0.71 -1.55 2.69
CA PHE A 312 0.52 -0.76 2.63
C PHE A 312 1.77 -1.66 2.67
N SER A 313 1.82 -2.66 3.55
CA SER A 313 2.92 -3.62 3.60
C SER A 313 3.05 -4.42 2.30
N SER A 314 1.93 -4.76 1.67
CA SER A 314 1.90 -5.43 0.36
C SER A 314 2.46 -4.52 -0.74
N ILE A 315 2.04 -3.25 -0.79
CA ILE A 315 2.60 -2.23 -1.70
C ILE A 315 4.11 -2.10 -1.47
N PHE A 316 4.54 -2.00 -0.22
CA PHE A 316 5.94 -1.84 0.13
C PHE A 316 6.80 -3.01 -0.34
N ARG A 317 6.36 -4.23 -0.07
CA ARG A 317 7.05 -5.44 -0.53
C ARG A 317 7.08 -5.57 -2.05
N ARG A 318 5.98 -5.25 -2.74
CA ARG A 318 5.86 -5.44 -4.20
C ARG A 318 6.52 -4.34 -5.02
N ALA A 319 6.35 -3.09 -4.64
CA ALA A 319 6.81 -1.93 -5.41
C ALA A 319 8.16 -1.38 -4.91
N PHE A 320 8.33 -1.25 -3.59
CA PHE A 320 9.46 -0.54 -3.00
C PHE A 320 10.66 -1.42 -2.65
N ALA A 321 10.47 -2.72 -2.40
CA ALA A 321 11.56 -3.62 -2.05
C ALA A 321 12.72 -3.58 -3.05
N SER A 322 12.43 -3.62 -4.37
CA SER A 322 13.46 -3.56 -5.41
C SER A 322 14.32 -2.29 -5.36
N ARG A 323 13.78 -1.19 -4.82
CA ARG A 323 14.47 0.12 -4.73
C ARG A 323 15.29 0.27 -3.45
N ILE A 324 15.02 -0.54 -2.43
CA ILE A 324 15.70 -0.51 -1.13
C ILE A 324 16.94 -1.39 -1.15
N PHE A 325 16.86 -2.53 -1.85
CA PHE A 325 17.99 -3.45 -1.94
C PHE A 325 19.13 -2.88 -2.82
N PRO A 326 20.39 -3.29 -2.55
CA PRO A 326 21.55 -2.87 -3.33
C PRO A 326 21.36 -3.10 -4.84
N PRO A 327 21.68 -2.11 -5.71
CA PRO A 327 21.50 -2.23 -7.15
C PRO A 327 22.29 -3.41 -7.73
N GLY A 328 23.48 -3.72 -7.19
CA GLY A 328 24.28 -4.85 -7.62
C GLY A 328 23.62 -6.22 -7.35
N LEU A 329 22.69 -6.33 -6.40
CA LEU A 329 21.90 -7.55 -6.19
C LEU A 329 20.72 -7.63 -7.17
N ILE A 330 20.07 -6.50 -7.46
CA ILE A 330 18.96 -6.41 -8.41
C ILE A 330 19.43 -6.73 -9.83
N GLU A 331 20.59 -6.21 -10.25
CA GLU A 331 21.21 -6.56 -11.54
C GLU A 331 21.47 -8.06 -11.66
N LYS A 332 21.94 -8.72 -10.59
CA LYS A 332 22.18 -10.18 -10.58
C LYS A 332 20.89 -10.98 -10.68
N LEU A 333 19.80 -10.47 -10.11
CA LEU A 333 18.48 -11.10 -10.21
C LEU A 333 17.81 -10.83 -11.57
N GLY A 334 18.28 -9.84 -12.33
CA GLY A 334 17.71 -9.46 -13.63
C GLY A 334 16.29 -8.88 -13.53
N ILE A 335 15.91 -8.36 -12.36
CA ILE A 335 14.56 -7.86 -12.09
C ILE A 335 14.49 -6.38 -12.45
N GLN A 336 13.46 -5.99 -13.20
CA GLN A 336 13.16 -4.59 -13.47
C GLN A 336 12.38 -3.96 -12.31
N HIS A 337 12.63 -2.68 -12.04
CA HIS A 337 11.85 -1.96 -11.03
C HIS A 337 10.41 -1.76 -11.50
N VAL A 338 9.48 -1.86 -10.54
CA VAL A 338 8.07 -1.55 -10.79
C VAL A 338 7.93 -0.08 -11.18
N LYS A 339 7.26 0.17 -12.31
CA LYS A 339 7.02 1.51 -12.86
C LYS A 339 5.70 2.12 -12.42
N GLY A 340 4.71 1.31 -12.02
CA GLY A 340 3.36 1.78 -11.80
C GLY A 340 2.58 1.03 -10.73
N ILE A 341 1.86 1.79 -9.90
CA ILE A 341 0.92 1.31 -8.89
C ILE A 341 -0.45 1.89 -9.22
N LEU A 342 -1.49 1.06 -9.22
CA LEU A 342 -2.89 1.49 -9.33
C LEU A 342 -3.61 1.23 -8.00
N LEU A 343 -4.12 2.29 -7.40
CA LEU A 343 -4.97 2.25 -6.21
C LEU A 343 -6.42 2.40 -6.65
N PHE A 344 -7.25 1.40 -6.38
CA PHE A 344 -8.67 1.45 -6.72
C PHE A 344 -9.56 1.05 -5.55
N GLY A 345 -10.81 1.52 -5.53
CA GLY A 345 -11.76 1.17 -4.46
C GLY A 345 -12.88 2.20 -4.33
N PRO A 346 -13.84 1.98 -3.40
CA PRO A 346 -14.94 2.92 -3.15
C PRO A 346 -14.44 4.35 -2.86
N PRO A 347 -15.25 5.39 -3.17
CA PRO A 347 -14.91 6.75 -2.80
C PRO A 347 -14.81 6.89 -1.27
N GLY A 348 -13.99 7.84 -0.79
CA GLY A 348 -13.88 8.12 0.64
C GLY A 348 -12.96 7.19 1.45
N THR A 349 -12.33 6.17 0.83
CA THR A 349 -11.43 5.22 1.54
C THR A 349 -9.98 5.72 1.73
N GLY A 350 -9.68 6.97 1.37
CA GLY A 350 -8.36 7.58 1.62
C GLY A 350 -7.27 7.28 0.58
N LYS A 351 -7.64 6.84 -0.63
CA LYS A 351 -6.69 6.57 -1.75
C LYS A 351 -5.72 7.73 -2.01
N THR A 352 -6.24 8.96 -2.11
CA THR A 352 -5.46 10.19 -2.30
C THR A 352 -4.52 10.49 -1.13
N LEU A 353 -4.93 10.18 0.11
CA LEU A 353 -4.07 10.35 1.29
C LEU A 353 -2.90 9.37 1.26
N ILE A 354 -3.16 8.10 0.94
CA ILE A 354 -2.11 7.07 0.85
C ILE A 354 -1.09 7.45 -0.22
N ALA A 355 -1.52 7.83 -1.42
CA ALA A 355 -0.61 8.19 -2.50
C ALA A 355 0.29 9.38 -2.13
N ARG A 356 -0.28 10.43 -1.50
CA ARG A 356 0.50 11.59 -1.03
C ARG A 356 1.50 11.21 0.05
N GLN A 357 1.10 10.36 0.99
CA GLN A 357 1.98 9.92 2.07
C GLN A 357 3.09 8.99 1.59
N ILE A 358 2.81 8.11 0.62
CA ILE A 358 3.84 7.33 -0.08
C ILE A 358 4.84 8.28 -0.75
N GLY A 359 4.36 9.31 -1.46
CA GLY A 359 5.21 10.33 -2.07
C GLY A 359 6.10 11.06 -1.06
N LYS A 360 5.54 11.43 0.11
CA LYS A 360 6.29 12.08 1.19
C LYS A 360 7.32 11.15 1.85
N MET A 361 6.98 9.87 2.03
CA MET A 361 7.84 8.87 2.67
C MET A 361 9.12 8.62 1.86
N LEU A 362 9.03 8.61 0.54
CA LEU A 362 10.13 8.25 -0.36
C LEU A 362 11.16 9.36 -0.59
N ASN A 363 11.15 10.40 0.28
CA ASN A 363 12.10 11.48 0.59
C ASN A 363 13.19 11.90 -0.43
N SER A 364 12.99 11.65 -1.72
CA SER A 364 13.96 11.95 -2.77
C SER A 364 13.62 13.30 -3.42
N ARG A 365 12.33 13.56 -3.71
CA ARG A 365 11.79 14.78 -4.37
C ARG A 365 10.30 15.02 -4.11
N GLU A 366 9.86 16.25 -4.37
CA GLU A 366 8.43 16.59 -4.34
C GLU A 366 7.64 15.79 -5.39
N PRO A 367 6.55 15.10 -5.01
CA PRO A 367 5.72 14.36 -5.95
C PRO A 367 4.92 15.31 -6.85
N LYS A 368 4.88 15.03 -8.15
CA LYS A 368 4.02 15.76 -9.10
C LYS A 368 2.61 15.18 -9.00
N VAL A 369 1.68 15.93 -8.40
CA VAL A 369 0.28 15.53 -8.27
C VAL A 369 -0.55 16.23 -9.33
N ILE A 370 -1.35 15.47 -10.06
CA ILE A 370 -2.15 15.95 -11.19
C ILE A 370 -3.52 15.30 -11.12
N ASN A 371 -4.57 16.08 -11.32
CA ASN A 371 -5.90 15.51 -11.43
C ASN A 371 -6.18 15.10 -12.88
N GLY A 372 -6.82 13.94 -13.11
CA GLY A 372 -7.13 13.42 -14.44
C GLY A 372 -7.75 14.48 -15.38
N PRO A 373 -8.83 15.16 -14.97
CA PRO A 373 -9.45 16.21 -15.79
C PRO A 373 -8.52 17.38 -16.16
N GLU A 374 -7.53 17.72 -15.32
CA GLU A 374 -6.59 18.82 -15.59
C GLU A 374 -5.67 18.54 -16.79
N VAL A 375 -5.50 17.26 -17.15
CA VAL A 375 -4.70 16.84 -18.31
C VAL A 375 -5.44 17.11 -19.62
N LEU A 376 -6.77 17.16 -19.59
CA LEU A 376 -7.62 17.26 -20.77
C LEU A 376 -7.83 18.72 -21.18
N ASN A 377 -7.25 19.11 -22.31
CA ASN A 377 -7.50 20.39 -22.97
C ASN A 377 -8.40 20.23 -24.20
N LYS A 378 -9.21 21.26 -24.48
CA LYS A 378 -10.10 21.31 -25.67
C LYS A 378 -9.33 21.39 -26.99
N TYR A 379 -8.09 21.85 -26.96
CA TYR A 379 -7.23 21.97 -28.13
C TYR A 379 -6.49 20.65 -28.38
N VAL A 380 -6.70 20.08 -29.58
CA VAL A 380 -6.05 18.83 -30.01
C VAL A 380 -4.53 18.96 -29.92
N GLY A 381 -3.87 17.96 -29.34
CA GLY A 381 -2.41 17.92 -29.16
C GLY A 381 -1.88 18.56 -27.86
N GLN A 382 -2.59 19.52 -27.26
CA GLN A 382 -2.14 20.15 -26.00
C GLN A 382 -2.16 19.17 -24.82
N SER A 383 -3.16 18.28 -24.76
CA SER A 383 -3.23 17.24 -23.73
C SER A 383 -2.04 16.28 -23.79
N GLU A 384 -1.57 15.94 -25.01
CA GLU A 384 -0.39 15.10 -25.22
C GLU A 384 0.91 15.82 -24.86
N GLU A 385 1.02 17.10 -25.22
CA GLU A 385 2.17 17.93 -24.88
C GLU A 385 2.30 18.09 -23.36
N ASN A 386 1.18 18.27 -22.65
CA ASN A 386 1.15 18.31 -21.19
C ASN A 386 1.71 17.02 -20.60
N ILE A 387 1.28 15.84 -21.08
CA ILE A 387 1.88 14.57 -20.64
C ILE A 387 3.38 14.53 -20.92
N ARG A 388 3.84 14.92 -22.12
CA ARG A 388 5.28 14.94 -22.42
C ARG A 388 6.08 15.83 -21.48
N LYS A 389 5.55 17.01 -21.13
CA LYS A 389 6.19 17.95 -20.19
C LYS A 389 6.35 17.35 -18.79
N LEU A 390 5.38 16.55 -18.33
CA LEU A 390 5.45 15.90 -17.01
C LEU A 390 6.63 14.94 -16.89
N PHE A 391 6.86 14.14 -17.94
CA PHE A 391 7.94 13.15 -18.00
C PHE A 391 9.29 13.74 -18.45
N ALA A 392 9.31 14.93 -19.06
CA ALA A 392 10.53 15.53 -19.62
C ALA A 392 11.65 15.72 -18.58
N ASP A 393 11.31 16.14 -17.36
CA ASP A 393 12.30 16.33 -16.29
C ASP A 393 12.94 15.00 -15.86
N ALA A 394 12.13 13.94 -15.78
CA ALA A 394 12.59 12.60 -15.42
C ALA A 394 13.46 12.00 -16.54
N GLU A 395 13.07 12.21 -17.80
CA GLU A 395 13.83 11.79 -18.99
C GLU A 395 15.18 12.48 -19.09
N LYS A 396 15.22 13.79 -18.88
CA LYS A 396 16.45 14.58 -18.94
C LYS A 396 17.45 14.09 -17.89
N GLU A 397 16.99 13.90 -16.66
CA GLU A 397 17.87 13.42 -15.60
C GLU A 397 18.32 11.98 -15.82
N TYR A 398 17.44 11.10 -16.30
CA TYR A 398 17.81 9.73 -16.63
C TYR A 398 18.90 9.70 -17.71
N LYS A 399 18.81 10.58 -18.71
CA LYS A 399 19.85 10.72 -19.76
C LYS A 399 21.18 11.26 -19.23
N GLU A 400 21.15 12.12 -18.21
CA GLU A 400 22.35 12.71 -17.60
C GLU A 400 23.04 11.79 -16.58
N LYS A 401 22.26 11.06 -15.78
CA LYS A 401 22.75 10.29 -14.61
C LYS A 401 22.55 8.78 -14.70
N GLY A 402 21.79 8.29 -15.68
CA GLY A 402 21.49 6.86 -15.83
C GLY A 402 20.83 6.26 -14.60
N ASP A 403 21.33 5.10 -14.16
CA ASP A 403 20.81 4.35 -13.01
C ASP A 403 21.03 5.05 -11.66
N GLU A 404 21.87 6.10 -11.61
CA GLU A 404 22.08 6.93 -10.41
C GLU A 404 21.05 8.07 -10.28
N SER A 405 20.10 8.17 -11.22
CA SER A 405 19.04 9.19 -11.18
C SER A 405 18.09 8.96 -10.00
N GLY A 406 17.62 10.07 -9.42
CA GLY A 406 16.63 10.03 -8.35
C GLY A 406 15.27 9.53 -8.84
N LEU A 407 14.47 9.00 -7.92
CA LEU A 407 13.12 8.55 -8.23
C LEU A 407 12.19 9.76 -8.45
N HIS A 408 11.52 9.80 -9.60
CA HIS A 408 10.46 10.76 -9.90
C HIS A 408 9.09 10.11 -9.69
N ILE A 409 8.30 10.67 -8.77
CA ILE A 409 6.97 10.17 -8.44
C ILE A 409 5.92 11.06 -9.11
N ILE A 410 5.06 10.45 -9.92
CA ILE A 410 3.94 11.13 -10.59
C ILE A 410 2.64 10.50 -10.09
N ILE A 411 1.77 11.31 -9.49
CA ILE A 411 0.50 10.89 -8.91
C ILE A 411 -0.62 11.41 -9.81
N PHE A 412 -1.42 10.50 -10.36
CA PHE A 412 -2.65 10.83 -11.10
C PHE A 412 -3.85 10.49 -10.23
N ASP A 413 -4.62 11.51 -9.84
CA ASP A 413 -5.96 11.31 -9.29
C ASP A 413 -6.99 11.17 -10.41
N GLU A 414 -8.06 10.43 -10.15
CA GLU A 414 -9.14 10.18 -11.14
C GLU A 414 -8.62 9.73 -12.52
N LEU A 415 -7.74 8.73 -12.54
CA LEU A 415 -7.10 8.24 -13.76
C LEU A 415 -8.14 7.76 -14.81
N ASP A 416 -9.30 7.29 -14.36
CA ASP A 416 -10.44 6.88 -15.21
C ASP A 416 -11.09 8.04 -15.98
N ALA A 417 -10.84 9.30 -15.61
CA ALA A 417 -11.28 10.45 -16.40
C ALA A 417 -10.53 10.54 -17.74
N VAL A 418 -9.24 10.17 -17.74
CA VAL A 418 -8.32 10.31 -18.88
C VAL A 418 -8.13 8.98 -19.61
N CYS A 419 -8.06 7.89 -18.86
CA CYS A 419 -7.65 6.58 -19.36
C CYS A 419 -8.81 5.60 -19.54
N LYS A 420 -9.88 6.05 -20.20
CA LYS A 420 -11.06 5.22 -20.49
C LYS A 420 -10.74 4.12 -21.51
N GLN A 421 -11.49 3.03 -21.48
CA GLN A 421 -11.43 2.00 -22.52
C GLN A 421 -11.58 2.61 -23.93
N ARG A 422 -10.61 2.34 -24.80
CA ARG A 422 -10.63 2.78 -26.20
C ARG A 422 -11.85 2.25 -26.91
N GLY A 423 -12.47 3.08 -27.75
CA GLY A 423 -13.60 2.68 -28.58
C GLY A 423 -14.94 2.53 -27.83
N SER A 424 -15.01 2.80 -26.53
CA SER A 424 -16.28 2.80 -25.77
C SER A 424 -17.16 4.04 -26.03
N GLY A 425 -16.74 4.93 -26.93
CA GLY A 425 -17.44 6.17 -27.26
C GLY A 425 -18.55 5.98 -28.30
N ALA A 426 -19.75 5.62 -27.85
CA ALA A 426 -20.97 5.94 -28.59
C ALA A 426 -21.21 7.46 -28.51
N GLY A 427 -20.70 8.21 -29.49
CA GLY A 427 -21.05 9.62 -29.77
C GLY A 427 -20.45 10.68 -28.84
N GLY A 428 -19.40 11.39 -29.29
CA GLY A 428 -19.17 12.79 -28.88
C GLY A 428 -17.77 13.20 -28.42
N GLY A 429 -16.82 12.30 -28.21
CA GLY A 429 -15.44 12.66 -27.83
C GLY A 429 -14.51 12.74 -29.03
N THR A 430 -13.74 13.81 -29.18
CA THR A 430 -12.79 14.13 -30.27
C THR A 430 -11.59 13.17 -30.40
N GLY A 431 -11.66 11.93 -29.89
CA GLY A 431 -10.53 10.97 -29.86
C GLY A 431 -9.35 11.40 -28.98
N VAL A 432 -9.45 12.56 -28.31
CA VAL A 432 -8.39 13.11 -27.45
C VAL A 432 -8.08 12.19 -26.27
N GLY A 433 -9.08 11.50 -25.71
CA GLY A 433 -8.84 10.50 -24.66
C GLY A 433 -7.90 9.39 -25.13
N ASP A 434 -8.20 8.77 -26.28
CA ASP A 434 -7.40 7.66 -26.82
C ASP A 434 -5.96 8.07 -27.14
N SER A 435 -5.77 9.30 -27.65
CA SER A 435 -4.43 9.81 -27.98
C SER A 435 -3.59 10.07 -26.73
N VAL A 436 -4.22 10.54 -25.65
CA VAL A 436 -3.58 10.73 -24.34
C VAL A 436 -3.20 9.39 -23.70
N VAL A 437 -4.05 8.35 -23.78
CA VAL A 437 -3.69 6.99 -23.33
C VAL A 437 -2.49 6.44 -24.11
N ASN A 438 -2.49 6.59 -25.44
CA ASN A 438 -1.34 6.18 -26.27
C ASN A 438 -0.05 6.89 -25.89
N GLN A 439 -0.13 8.18 -25.58
CA GLN A 439 1.02 8.96 -25.15
C GLN A 439 1.55 8.50 -23.79
N LEU A 440 0.66 8.18 -22.83
CA LEU A 440 1.05 7.63 -21.53
C LEU A 440 1.70 6.24 -21.68
N LEU A 441 1.12 5.35 -22.48
CA LEU A 441 1.69 4.04 -22.78
C LEU A 441 3.09 4.16 -23.40
N SER A 442 3.26 5.08 -24.35
CA SER A 442 4.56 5.30 -25.00
C SER A 442 5.62 5.81 -24.03
N LYS A 443 5.24 6.51 -22.96
CA LYS A 443 6.17 6.98 -21.92
C LYS A 443 6.54 5.89 -20.90
N LEU A 444 5.66 4.91 -20.67
CA LEU A 444 5.92 3.78 -19.77
C LEU A 444 6.71 2.65 -20.44
N ASP A 445 6.36 2.33 -21.70
CA ASP A 445 6.86 1.17 -22.46
C ASP A 445 7.81 1.52 -23.61
N GLY A 446 8.03 2.82 -23.88
CA GLY A 446 8.80 3.27 -25.03
C GLY A 446 10.22 2.74 -25.11
N VAL A 447 10.86 2.98 -26.26
CA VAL A 447 12.25 2.55 -26.55
C VAL A 447 13.25 3.11 -25.53
N ASP A 448 12.99 4.32 -25.03
CA ASP A 448 13.72 4.94 -23.91
C ASP A 448 13.06 4.53 -22.57
N GLN A 449 13.22 3.27 -22.15
CA GLN A 449 12.65 2.81 -20.87
C GLN A 449 13.26 3.58 -19.69
N LEU A 450 12.41 4.29 -18.95
CA LEU A 450 12.78 5.04 -17.75
C LEU A 450 12.67 4.16 -16.52
N ASN A 451 13.81 3.80 -15.93
CA ASN A 451 13.83 3.04 -14.67
C ASN A 451 13.68 3.95 -13.44
N ASN A 452 13.72 5.27 -13.60
CA ASN A 452 13.70 6.25 -12.52
C ASN A 452 12.33 6.89 -12.26
N ILE A 453 11.25 6.35 -12.85
CA ILE A 453 9.88 6.85 -12.67
C ILE A 453 9.04 5.88 -11.85
N LEU A 454 8.12 6.43 -11.06
CA LEU A 454 7.03 5.71 -10.42
C LEU A 454 5.71 6.46 -10.64
N LEU A 455 4.80 5.81 -11.36
CA LEU A 455 3.46 6.28 -11.61
C LEU A 455 2.50 5.73 -10.56
N ILE A 456 1.78 6.57 -9.83
CA ILE A 456 0.71 6.16 -8.91
C ILE A 456 -0.61 6.66 -9.48
N GLY A 457 -1.41 5.74 -10.01
CA GLY A 457 -2.76 6.02 -10.49
C GLY A 457 -3.79 5.75 -9.40
N MET A 458 -4.80 6.61 -9.28
CA MET A 458 -5.92 6.42 -8.37
C MET A 458 -7.23 6.44 -9.16
N THR A 459 -8.13 5.53 -8.84
CA THR A 459 -9.46 5.49 -9.48
C THR A 459 -10.52 4.95 -8.54
N ASN A 460 -11.78 5.33 -8.76
CA ASN A 460 -12.92 4.67 -8.12
C ASN A 460 -13.40 3.44 -8.91
N ARG A 461 -13.05 3.35 -10.20
CA ARG A 461 -13.61 2.40 -11.16
C ARG A 461 -12.50 1.78 -12.02
N MET A 462 -11.98 0.64 -11.55
CA MET A 462 -10.98 -0.12 -12.31
C MET A 462 -11.53 -0.64 -13.64
N ASP A 463 -12.83 -0.93 -13.72
CA ASP A 463 -13.53 -1.42 -14.92
C ASP A 463 -13.53 -0.42 -16.08
N MET A 464 -13.41 0.88 -15.79
CA MET A 464 -13.40 1.92 -16.81
C MET A 464 -12.01 2.14 -17.42
N ILE A 465 -10.96 1.64 -16.79
CA ILE A 465 -9.58 1.85 -17.23
C ILE A 465 -9.24 0.96 -18.42
N ASP A 466 -8.42 1.48 -19.33
CA ASP A 466 -7.86 0.72 -20.45
C ASP A 466 -6.99 -0.47 -19.98
N ASP A 467 -7.37 -1.69 -20.39
CA ASP A 467 -6.65 -2.94 -20.07
C ASP A 467 -5.17 -2.94 -20.50
N ALA A 468 -4.80 -2.13 -21.49
CA ALA A 468 -3.42 -1.99 -21.90
C ALA A 468 -2.58 -1.37 -20.79
N LEU A 469 -3.09 -0.41 -20.01
CA LEU A 469 -2.34 0.18 -18.89
C LEU A 469 -2.14 -0.79 -17.72
N LEU A 470 -3.08 -1.73 -17.54
CA LEU A 470 -3.11 -2.73 -16.47
C LEU A 470 -2.14 -3.91 -16.70
N ARG A 471 -1.40 -3.92 -17.80
CA ARG A 471 -0.46 -5.01 -18.11
C ARG A 471 0.81 -4.90 -17.26
N PRO A 472 1.40 -6.04 -16.84
CA PRO A 472 2.70 -6.06 -16.18
C PRO A 472 3.77 -5.29 -16.98
N GLY A 473 4.62 -4.54 -16.28
CA GLY A 473 5.59 -3.60 -16.88
C GLY A 473 5.09 -2.15 -16.96
N ARG A 474 3.78 -1.90 -16.83
CA ARG A 474 3.15 -0.57 -16.77
C ARG A 474 2.61 -0.30 -15.36
N LEU A 475 1.29 -0.33 -15.17
CA LEU A 475 0.65 -0.40 -13.86
C LEU A 475 0.61 -1.89 -13.46
N GLU A 476 1.67 -2.37 -12.82
CA GLU A 476 1.77 -3.80 -12.48
C GLU A 476 1.10 -4.12 -11.13
N VAL A 477 1.20 -3.19 -10.18
CA VAL A 477 0.69 -3.39 -8.82
C VAL A 477 -0.69 -2.77 -8.72
N HIS A 478 -1.71 -3.60 -8.85
CA HIS A 478 -3.10 -3.21 -8.56
C HIS A 478 -3.42 -3.52 -7.09
N MET A 479 -3.91 -2.51 -6.38
CA MET A 479 -4.30 -2.64 -4.98
C MET A 479 -5.72 -2.11 -4.78
N GLU A 480 -6.58 -3.00 -4.33
CA GLU A 480 -7.93 -2.64 -3.88
C GLU A 480 -7.84 -2.05 -2.47
N ILE A 481 -8.35 -0.84 -2.29
CA ILE A 481 -8.51 -0.19 -0.99
C ILE A 481 -10.00 -0.30 -0.63
N SER A 482 -10.31 -1.30 0.18
CA SER A 482 -11.65 -1.58 0.68
C SER A 482 -12.03 -0.63 1.83
N LEU A 483 -13.27 -0.76 2.32
CA LEU A 483 -13.71 -0.06 3.53
C LEU A 483 -12.94 -0.55 4.75
N PRO A 484 -12.70 0.31 5.76
CA PRO A 484 -11.94 -0.08 6.95
C PRO A 484 -12.72 -1.08 7.82
N ASP A 485 -11.98 -2.08 8.32
CA ASP A 485 -12.44 -3.01 9.37
C ASP A 485 -12.71 -2.27 10.69
N GLU A 486 -13.34 -2.93 11.67
CA GLU A 486 -13.65 -2.32 12.97
C GLU A 486 -12.41 -1.76 13.67
N ASP A 487 -11.33 -2.53 13.73
CA ASP A 487 -10.04 -2.07 14.26
C ASP A 487 -9.49 -0.89 13.44
N GLY A 488 -9.65 -0.94 12.12
CA GLY A 488 -9.25 0.13 11.22
C GLY A 488 -10.03 1.42 11.47
N ARG A 489 -11.34 1.33 11.71
CA ARG A 489 -12.18 2.48 12.08
C ARG A 489 -11.77 3.06 13.43
N ALA A 490 -11.46 2.22 14.41
CA ALA A 490 -10.94 2.67 15.71
C ALA A 490 -9.62 3.41 15.55
N GLN A 491 -8.70 2.93 14.70
CA GLN A 491 -7.45 3.62 14.38
C GLN A 491 -7.70 4.96 13.69
N ILE A 492 -8.59 5.03 12.70
CA ILE A 492 -8.93 6.28 11.99
C ILE A 492 -9.57 7.29 12.94
N LEU A 493 -10.52 6.87 13.76
CA LEU A 493 -11.13 7.71 14.80
C LEU A 493 -10.07 8.22 15.78
N LYS A 494 -9.14 7.36 16.21
CA LYS A 494 -8.03 7.74 17.08
C LYS A 494 -7.13 8.79 16.42
N ILE A 495 -6.83 8.67 15.12
CA ILE A 495 -6.02 9.65 14.38
C ILE A 495 -6.72 11.02 14.33
N HIS A 496 -8.02 11.04 14.00
CA HIS A 496 -8.78 12.29 13.94
C HIS A 496 -8.99 12.92 15.33
N THR A 497 -9.14 12.12 16.39
CA THR A 497 -9.31 12.59 17.77
C THR A 497 -8.01 12.88 18.50
N SER A 498 -6.86 12.39 18.03
CA SER A 498 -5.55 12.57 18.69
C SER A 498 -5.21 14.04 18.97
N LYS A 499 -5.53 14.95 18.05
CA LYS A 499 -5.32 16.39 18.26
C LYS A 499 -6.27 16.98 19.30
N MET A 500 -7.51 16.51 19.34
CA MET A 500 -8.51 16.95 20.33
C MET A 500 -8.12 16.45 21.73
N LEU A 501 -7.64 15.22 21.82
CA LEU A 501 -7.13 14.62 23.05
C LEU A 501 -5.87 15.34 23.55
N ALA A 502 -4.89 15.58 22.66
CA ALA A 502 -3.65 16.28 23.02
C ALA A 502 -3.89 17.70 23.56
N ASN A 503 -4.94 18.36 23.07
CA ASN A 503 -5.33 19.70 23.51
C ASN A 503 -6.36 19.70 24.66
N ASN A 504 -6.74 18.54 25.22
CA ASN A 504 -7.76 18.40 26.27
C ASN A 504 -9.16 18.95 25.91
N VAL A 505 -9.53 18.92 24.63
CA VAL A 505 -10.82 19.40 24.08
C VAL A 505 -11.83 18.24 23.91
N MET A 506 -11.44 17.02 24.24
CA MET A 506 -12.29 15.82 24.23
C MET A 506 -12.59 15.40 25.66
N ASP A 507 -13.85 15.14 25.97
CA ASP A 507 -14.24 14.66 27.30
C ASP A 507 -13.89 13.16 27.47
N HIS A 508 -13.70 12.72 28.72
CA HIS A 508 -13.33 11.35 29.05
C HIS A 508 -14.47 10.34 28.84
N ASP A 509 -15.70 10.83 28.63
CA ASP A 509 -16.88 10.02 28.37
C ASP A 509 -16.90 9.39 26.96
N VAL A 510 -16.08 9.89 26.04
CA VAL A 510 -16.06 9.43 24.65
C VAL A 510 -15.19 8.18 24.50
N ASN A 511 -15.83 7.04 24.21
CA ASN A 511 -15.14 5.79 23.91
C ASN A 511 -15.02 5.56 22.40
N VAL A 512 -13.79 5.60 21.89
CA VAL A 512 -13.49 5.37 20.45
C VAL A 512 -13.88 3.96 19.99
N ALA A 513 -13.75 2.94 20.84
CA ALA A 513 -14.10 1.56 20.49
C ALA A 513 -15.63 1.41 20.33
N GLU A 514 -16.41 2.08 21.17
CA GLU A 514 -17.87 2.11 21.05
C GLU A 514 -18.29 2.77 19.72
N LEU A 515 -17.69 3.91 19.38
CA LEU A 515 -17.96 4.60 18.12
C LEU A 515 -17.57 3.75 16.91
N ALA A 516 -16.45 3.01 16.96
CA ALA A 516 -16.03 2.12 15.89
C ALA A 516 -17.02 0.97 15.63
N HIS A 517 -17.66 0.45 16.69
CA HIS A 517 -18.68 -0.59 16.59
C HIS A 517 -20.00 -0.05 16.00
N LEU A 518 -20.37 1.20 16.31
CA LEU A 518 -21.59 1.85 15.79
C LEU A 518 -21.43 2.35 14.34
N THR A 519 -20.23 2.73 13.92
CA THR A 519 -19.94 3.28 12.58
C THR A 519 -19.73 2.21 11.50
N LYS A 520 -20.63 1.23 11.41
CA LYS A 520 -20.51 0.15 10.42
C LYS A 520 -20.56 0.70 8.98
N ASN A 521 -19.63 0.25 8.14
CA ASN A 521 -19.44 0.67 6.74
C ASN A 521 -19.04 2.13 6.52
N PHE A 522 -18.71 2.88 7.56
CA PHE A 522 -18.19 4.23 7.37
C PHE A 522 -16.83 4.15 6.68
N SER A 523 -16.68 4.91 5.61
CA SER A 523 -15.42 5.20 4.95
C SER A 523 -14.57 6.17 5.79
N GLY A 524 -13.26 6.24 5.53
CA GLY A 524 -12.38 7.16 6.25
C GLY A 524 -12.82 8.63 6.16
N ALA A 525 -13.38 9.04 5.01
CA ALA A 525 -13.93 10.37 4.82
C ALA A 525 -15.19 10.62 5.67
N GLU A 526 -16.09 9.64 5.77
CA GLU A 526 -17.31 9.73 6.60
C GLU A 526 -16.98 9.75 8.09
N ILE A 527 -15.98 8.97 8.54
CA ILE A 527 -15.48 9.04 9.92
C ILE A 527 -14.92 10.43 10.22
N GLY A 528 -14.15 11.01 9.29
CA GLY A 528 -13.70 12.40 9.40
C GLY A 528 -14.86 13.40 9.41
N GLY A 529 -15.93 13.12 8.66
CA GLY A 529 -17.18 13.88 8.67
C GLY A 529 -17.91 13.80 10.01
N LEU A 530 -17.97 12.61 10.62
CA LEU A 530 -18.58 12.36 11.93
C LEU A 530 -17.90 13.20 13.02
N VAL A 531 -16.57 13.18 13.08
CA VAL A 531 -15.80 13.98 14.06
C VAL A 531 -16.02 15.48 13.85
N LYS A 532 -16.14 15.93 12.59
CA LYS A 532 -16.45 17.33 12.27
C LYS A 532 -17.87 17.73 12.67
N SER A 533 -18.87 16.89 12.41
CA SER A 533 -20.26 17.12 12.81
C SER A 533 -20.38 17.13 14.34
N ALA A 534 -19.74 16.19 15.06
CA ALA A 534 -19.69 16.20 16.53
C ALA A 534 -19.07 17.50 17.08
N SER A 535 -17.98 17.98 16.45
CA SER A 535 -17.39 19.28 16.79
C SER A 535 -18.35 20.45 16.50
N SER A 536 -19.14 20.37 15.42
CA SER A 536 -20.17 21.35 15.08
C SER A 536 -21.30 21.41 16.11
N PHE A 537 -21.77 20.25 16.60
CA PHE A 537 -22.75 20.18 17.70
C PHE A 537 -22.20 20.77 19.00
N ALA A 538 -20.92 20.49 19.30
CA ALA A 538 -20.25 21.13 20.42
C ALA A 538 -20.18 22.65 20.25
N PHE A 539 -19.82 23.17 19.06
CA PHE A 539 -19.87 24.61 18.78
C PHE A 539 -21.28 25.19 18.98
N ASN A 540 -22.31 24.53 18.46
CA ASN A 540 -23.69 25.02 18.52
C ASN A 540 -24.21 25.12 19.97
N ARG A 541 -23.79 24.23 20.88
CA ARG A 541 -24.11 24.32 22.31
C ARG A 541 -23.60 25.61 22.97
N HIS A 542 -22.48 26.14 22.50
CA HIS A 542 -21.82 27.30 23.10
C HIS A 542 -22.08 28.62 22.34
N VAL A 543 -22.81 28.56 21.22
CA VAL A 543 -23.30 29.73 20.47
C VAL A 543 -24.66 30.15 21.01
N LYS A 544 -24.79 31.39 21.50
CA LYS A 544 -26.08 31.91 21.97
C LYS A 544 -27.04 32.09 20.79
N VAL A 545 -28.08 31.26 20.73
CA VAL A 545 -29.18 31.38 19.77
C VAL A 545 -29.86 32.75 19.98
N GLY A 546 -29.59 33.72 19.10
CA GLY A 546 -30.23 35.04 19.10
C GLY A 546 -29.34 36.26 18.91
N THR A 547 -28.01 36.14 18.96
CA THR A 547 -27.10 37.25 18.61
C THR A 547 -25.95 36.77 17.71
N VAL A 548 -25.84 37.34 16.51
CA VAL A 548 -24.93 36.94 15.42
C VAL A 548 -23.43 37.08 15.78
N ALA A 549 -23.09 37.53 16.99
CA ALA A 549 -21.71 37.75 17.44
C ALA A 549 -21.49 37.53 18.96
N GLY A 550 -22.43 36.88 19.66
CA GLY A 550 -22.34 36.64 21.11
C GLY A 550 -21.70 35.29 21.44
N VAL A 551 -20.38 35.21 21.33
CA VAL A 551 -19.56 34.10 21.83
C VAL A 551 -19.71 34.06 23.36
N SER A 552 -20.08 32.91 23.94
CA SER A 552 -20.16 32.78 25.41
C SER A 552 -18.75 32.80 26.03
N ASP A 553 -18.59 33.33 27.24
CA ASP A 553 -17.30 33.34 27.95
C ASP A 553 -16.80 31.91 28.29
N ASP A 554 -17.67 30.90 28.17
CA ASP A 554 -17.38 29.49 28.45
C ASP A 554 -16.67 28.74 27.29
N ILE A 555 -16.32 29.41 26.19
CA ILE A 555 -15.67 28.74 25.04
C ILE A 555 -14.27 28.23 25.37
N GLU A 556 -13.56 28.86 26.30
CA GLU A 556 -12.21 28.42 26.70
C GLU A 556 -12.22 26.99 27.29
N ASN A 557 -13.36 26.53 27.83
CA ASN A 557 -13.54 25.19 28.40
C ASN A 557 -14.41 24.27 27.51
N MET A 558 -14.64 24.62 26.25
CA MET A 558 -15.46 23.80 25.36
C MET A 558 -14.84 22.40 25.20
N LYS A 559 -15.65 21.38 25.47
CA LYS A 559 -15.29 19.97 25.23
C LYS A 559 -16.35 19.29 24.38
N VAL A 560 -15.89 18.38 23.54
CA VAL A 560 -16.75 17.47 22.77
C VAL A 560 -17.06 16.26 23.63
N ASN A 561 -18.35 16.00 23.83
CA ASN A 561 -18.85 14.96 24.72
C ASN A 561 -19.43 13.79 23.92
N ARG A 562 -19.72 12.68 24.61
CA ARG A 562 -20.34 11.49 24.00
C ARG A 562 -21.64 11.82 23.27
N ALA A 563 -22.50 12.65 23.87
CA ALA A 563 -23.78 13.05 23.27
C ALA A 563 -23.63 13.74 21.89
N ASP A 564 -22.57 14.54 21.70
CA ASP A 564 -22.34 15.23 20.43
C ASP A 564 -22.01 14.23 19.30
N PHE A 565 -21.31 13.13 19.62
CA PHE A 565 -21.06 12.04 18.68
C PHE A 565 -22.32 11.25 18.35
N PHE A 566 -23.23 11.03 19.30
CA PHE A 566 -24.51 10.37 19.04
C PHE A 566 -25.41 11.21 18.12
N ASN A 567 -25.49 12.52 18.36
CA ASN A 567 -26.21 13.43 17.47
C ASN A 567 -25.59 13.46 16.06
N ALA A 568 -24.25 13.41 15.98
CA ALA A 568 -23.55 13.36 14.69
C ALA A 568 -23.80 12.05 13.93
N LEU A 569 -24.03 10.92 14.60
CA LEU A 569 -24.37 9.64 13.96
C LEU A 569 -25.76 9.68 13.30
N GLU A 570 -26.70 10.48 13.82
CA GLU A 570 -28.02 10.65 13.21
C GLU A 570 -27.95 11.49 11.93
N GLU A 571 -27.06 12.48 11.87
CA GLU A 571 -26.85 13.34 10.71
C GLU A 571 -26.00 12.67 9.62
N VAL A 572 -24.88 12.04 10.00
CA VAL A 572 -23.92 11.47 9.05
C VAL A 572 -24.29 10.02 8.75
N LYS A 573 -25.00 9.80 7.64
CA LYS A 573 -25.33 8.45 7.15
C LYS A 573 -24.22 7.90 6.24
N PRO A 574 -23.95 6.57 6.28
CA PRO A 574 -23.00 5.96 5.37
C PRO A 574 -23.54 5.98 3.93
N ALA A 575 -22.73 6.43 2.98
CA ALA A 575 -23.06 6.40 1.56
C ALA A 575 -23.06 4.97 1.00
N PHE A 576 -22.38 4.04 1.68
CA PHE A 576 -22.27 2.65 1.28
C PHE A 576 -23.15 1.73 2.11
N GLY A 577 -24.11 1.08 1.45
CA GLY A 577 -24.58 -0.24 1.85
C GLY A 577 -25.82 -0.36 2.74
N VAL A 578 -26.37 0.69 3.36
CA VAL A 578 -27.65 0.56 4.08
C VAL A 578 -28.50 1.82 3.88
N SER A 579 -29.52 1.71 3.04
CA SER A 579 -30.63 2.66 3.02
C SER A 579 -31.64 2.23 4.08
N GLU A 580 -31.35 2.52 5.36
CA GLU A 580 -32.27 2.20 6.46
C GLU A 580 -33.67 2.78 6.20
N GLU A 581 -33.72 3.97 5.58
CA GLU A 581 -34.96 4.61 5.13
C GLU A 581 -35.77 3.75 4.14
N GLU A 582 -35.12 3.09 3.17
CA GLU A 582 -35.81 2.22 2.20
C GLU A 582 -36.38 0.98 2.90
N LEU A 583 -35.63 0.41 3.86
CA LEU A 583 -36.07 -0.75 4.64
C LEU A 583 -37.20 -0.40 5.61
N GLU A 584 -37.14 0.77 6.24
CA GLU A 584 -38.18 1.28 7.14
C GLU A 584 -39.45 1.66 6.39
N THR A 585 -39.32 2.26 5.21
CA THR A 585 -40.45 2.51 4.31
C THR A 585 -41.15 1.21 3.91
N ALA A 586 -40.38 0.14 3.65
CA ALA A 586 -40.92 -1.19 3.37
C ALA A 586 -41.65 -1.84 4.57
N MET A 587 -41.40 -1.35 5.79
CA MET A 587 -41.95 -1.86 7.06
C MET A 587 -42.77 -0.80 7.82
N SER A 588 -43.49 0.08 7.11
CA SER A 588 -44.19 1.22 7.71
C SER A 588 -45.17 0.88 8.84
N ALA A 589 -45.78 -0.31 8.81
CA ALA A 589 -46.71 -0.79 9.83
C ALA A 589 -46.08 -1.77 10.85
N GLY A 590 -44.75 -1.94 10.81
CA GLY A 590 -44.05 -2.97 11.57
C GLY A 590 -44.31 -4.40 11.05
N ILE A 591 -44.00 -5.39 11.87
CA ILE A 591 -44.26 -6.81 11.58
C ILE A 591 -45.25 -7.31 12.62
N LEU A 592 -46.41 -7.78 12.14
CA LEU A 592 -47.51 -8.26 12.96
C LEU A 592 -47.39 -9.78 13.15
N HIS A 593 -47.43 -10.22 14.39
CA HIS A 593 -47.28 -11.62 14.80
C HIS A 593 -48.63 -12.30 14.97
N TYR A 594 -49.42 -12.34 13.89
CA TYR A 594 -50.80 -12.83 13.93
C TYR A 594 -50.95 -14.34 13.76
N SER A 595 -49.90 -15.05 13.32
CA SER A 595 -49.95 -16.49 13.02
C SER A 595 -48.63 -17.16 13.35
N PRO A 596 -48.63 -18.40 13.89
CA PRO A 596 -47.41 -19.18 14.12
C PRO A 596 -46.58 -19.40 12.85
N TYR A 597 -47.22 -19.35 11.68
CA TYR A 597 -46.53 -19.43 10.39
C TYR A 597 -45.57 -18.26 10.16
N ILE A 598 -45.93 -17.03 10.58
CA ILE A 598 -45.07 -15.85 10.43
C ILE A 598 -43.84 -15.96 11.33
N GLU A 599 -44.01 -16.45 12.56
CA GLU A 599 -42.88 -16.71 13.46
C GLU A 599 -41.93 -17.76 12.90
N ASN A 600 -42.47 -18.84 12.32
CA ASN A 600 -41.67 -19.86 11.66
C ASN A 600 -40.89 -19.30 10.46
N ILE A 601 -41.50 -18.42 9.64
CA ILE A 601 -40.81 -17.76 8.52
C ILE A 601 -39.64 -16.90 9.02
N LEU A 602 -39.83 -16.13 10.10
CA LEU A 602 -38.75 -15.32 10.68
C LEU A 602 -37.67 -16.19 11.31
N LYS A 603 -38.06 -17.32 11.94
CA LYS A 603 -37.12 -18.30 12.49
C LYS A 603 -36.28 -18.95 11.39
N ASP A 604 -36.89 -19.35 10.28
CA ASP A 604 -36.20 -19.87 9.10
C ASP A 604 -35.28 -18.81 8.48
N GLY A 605 -35.73 -17.55 8.43
CA GLY A 605 -34.90 -16.42 8.02
C GLY A 605 -33.63 -16.28 8.88
N ARG A 606 -33.74 -16.41 10.21
CA ARG A 606 -32.59 -16.42 11.12
C ARG A 606 -31.65 -17.59 10.84
N LEU A 607 -32.19 -18.79 10.62
CA LEU A 607 -31.39 -19.96 10.27
C LEU A 607 -30.61 -19.75 8.95
N PHE A 608 -31.21 -19.10 7.96
CA PHE A 608 -30.54 -18.76 6.70
C PHE A 608 -29.42 -17.75 6.90
N ILE A 609 -29.64 -16.73 7.73
CA ILE A 609 -28.60 -15.76 8.12
C ILE A 609 -27.45 -16.48 8.81
N ASP A 610 -27.72 -17.36 9.77
CA ASP A 610 -26.70 -18.10 10.51
C ASP A 610 -25.92 -19.06 9.62
N LEU A 611 -26.60 -19.68 8.65
CA LEU A 611 -25.95 -20.52 7.65
C LEU A 611 -24.97 -19.70 6.79
N VAL A 612 -25.37 -18.51 6.34
CA VAL A 612 -24.48 -17.60 5.61
C VAL A 612 -23.39 -17.04 6.52
N LYS A 613 -23.63 -16.78 7.81
CA LYS A 613 -22.61 -16.28 8.76
C LYS A 613 -21.53 -17.30 9.09
N ASN A 614 -21.93 -18.54 9.37
CA ASN A 614 -21.07 -19.53 10.04
C ASN A 614 -20.56 -20.62 9.09
N SER A 615 -21.28 -20.95 8.01
CA SER A 615 -20.90 -22.08 7.15
C SER A 615 -19.66 -21.79 6.30
N ALA A 616 -18.64 -22.63 6.36
CA ALA A 616 -17.45 -22.48 5.51
C ALA A 616 -17.70 -22.88 4.04
N THR A 617 -18.75 -23.64 3.75
CA THR A 617 -18.99 -24.25 2.43
C THR A 617 -20.00 -23.51 1.58
N THR A 618 -20.96 -22.81 2.20
CA THR A 618 -22.01 -22.05 1.49
C THR A 618 -21.69 -20.56 1.51
N SER A 619 -21.06 -20.08 0.44
CA SER A 619 -20.76 -18.66 0.22
C SER A 619 -21.94 -17.88 -0.38
N LEU A 620 -22.88 -18.58 -1.03
CA LEU A 620 -24.08 -18.03 -1.65
C LEU A 620 -25.30 -18.82 -1.17
N LEU A 621 -26.34 -18.11 -0.73
CA LEU A 621 -27.65 -18.69 -0.45
C LEU A 621 -28.72 -17.81 -1.07
N SER A 622 -29.57 -18.38 -1.91
CA SER A 622 -30.72 -17.69 -2.53
C SER A 622 -32.03 -18.24 -1.96
N VAL A 623 -32.91 -17.34 -1.51
CA VAL A 623 -34.21 -17.66 -0.91
C VAL A 623 -35.31 -16.92 -1.67
N LEU A 624 -36.37 -17.63 -2.08
CA LEU A 624 -37.53 -17.04 -2.73
C LEU A 624 -38.73 -16.99 -1.76
N LEU A 625 -39.20 -15.79 -1.44
CA LEU A 625 -40.47 -15.57 -0.74
C LEU A 625 -41.58 -15.41 -1.79
N HIS A 626 -42.53 -16.33 -1.79
CA HIS A 626 -43.68 -16.30 -2.69
C HIS A 626 -45.00 -16.31 -1.92
N GLY A 627 -46.04 -15.71 -2.49
CA GLY A 627 -47.36 -15.66 -1.86
C GLY A 627 -48.28 -14.64 -2.53
N PRO A 628 -49.57 -14.58 -2.17
CA PRO A 628 -50.53 -13.68 -2.81
C PRO A 628 -50.14 -12.20 -2.70
N PRO A 629 -50.62 -11.32 -3.61
CA PRO A 629 -50.33 -9.89 -3.53
C PRO A 629 -50.86 -9.29 -2.22
N GLY A 630 -50.05 -8.44 -1.57
CA GLY A 630 -50.42 -7.80 -0.32
C GLY A 630 -50.25 -8.66 0.95
N SER A 631 -49.65 -9.86 0.87
CA SER A 631 -49.40 -10.73 2.03
C SER A 631 -48.23 -10.29 2.94
N GLY A 632 -47.48 -9.24 2.59
CA GLY A 632 -46.38 -8.71 3.43
C GLY A 632 -44.99 -9.28 3.13
N LYS A 633 -44.78 -9.93 1.97
CA LYS A 633 -43.48 -10.51 1.55
C LYS A 633 -42.30 -9.53 1.66
N THR A 634 -42.47 -8.32 1.12
CA THR A 634 -41.44 -7.27 1.12
C THR A 634 -41.11 -6.78 2.53
N ALA A 635 -42.11 -6.68 3.41
CA ALA A 635 -41.90 -6.31 4.80
C ALA A 635 -41.14 -7.42 5.56
N LEU A 636 -41.51 -8.69 5.34
CA LEU A 636 -40.81 -9.82 5.94
C LEU A 636 -39.35 -9.95 5.44
N SER A 637 -39.10 -9.76 4.15
CA SER A 637 -37.73 -9.78 3.61
C SER A 637 -36.89 -8.62 4.16
N ALA A 638 -37.47 -7.42 4.26
CA ALA A 638 -36.83 -6.26 4.88
C ALA A 638 -36.53 -6.52 6.38
N LYS A 639 -37.45 -7.16 7.11
CA LYS A 639 -37.23 -7.53 8.52
C LYS A 639 -36.10 -8.54 8.68
N ILE A 640 -36.09 -9.61 7.88
CA ILE A 640 -35.01 -10.60 7.89
C ILE A 640 -33.67 -9.92 7.56
N ALA A 641 -33.66 -9.01 6.58
CA ALA A 641 -32.48 -8.25 6.22
C ALA A 641 -31.99 -7.35 7.38
N LYS A 642 -32.88 -6.60 8.04
CA LYS A 642 -32.54 -5.75 9.19
C LYS A 642 -32.03 -6.56 10.39
N ASP A 643 -32.68 -7.68 10.72
CA ASP A 643 -32.29 -8.56 11.82
C ASP A 643 -30.95 -9.28 11.56
N SER A 644 -30.50 -9.36 10.31
CA SER A 644 -29.22 -9.97 9.97
C SER A 644 -28.02 -9.22 10.55
N ASN A 645 -28.15 -7.90 10.80
CA ASN A 645 -27.04 -7.02 11.17
C ASN A 645 -25.82 -7.16 10.24
N PHE A 646 -26.05 -7.54 8.97
CA PHE A 646 -24.99 -7.59 7.99
C PHE A 646 -24.50 -6.19 7.65
N PRO A 647 -23.20 -6.02 7.37
CA PRO A 647 -22.65 -4.73 6.98
C PRO A 647 -23.38 -4.17 5.74
N PHE A 648 -23.63 -4.96 4.71
CA PHE A 648 -24.30 -4.47 3.50
C PHE A 648 -25.70 -5.06 3.35
N ILE A 649 -26.72 -4.20 3.29
CA ILE A 649 -28.12 -4.53 3.07
C ILE A 649 -28.65 -3.64 1.95
N LYS A 650 -28.98 -4.22 0.79
CA LYS A 650 -29.60 -3.45 -0.30
C LYS A 650 -30.95 -4.01 -0.74
N LEU A 651 -31.96 -3.15 -0.73
CA LEU A 651 -33.26 -3.40 -1.35
C LEU A 651 -33.23 -2.94 -2.81
N VAL A 652 -33.52 -3.86 -3.71
CA VAL A 652 -33.66 -3.63 -5.15
C VAL A 652 -35.14 -3.70 -5.46
N SER A 653 -35.76 -2.54 -5.60
CA SER A 653 -37.16 -2.41 -6.03
C SER A 653 -37.26 -1.91 -7.46
N ALA A 654 -38.32 -2.32 -8.17
CA ALA A 654 -38.64 -1.79 -9.50
C ALA A 654 -38.92 -0.27 -9.47
N GLU A 655 -39.31 0.28 -8.32
CA GLU A 655 -39.56 1.72 -8.13
C GLU A 655 -38.29 2.56 -8.37
N ASN A 656 -37.12 2.03 -8.03
CA ASN A 656 -35.83 2.69 -8.25
C ASN A 656 -35.36 2.61 -9.72
N MET A 657 -36.10 1.90 -10.59
CA MET A 657 -35.75 1.67 -11.99
C MET A 657 -36.78 2.26 -12.96
N VAL A 658 -37.69 3.11 -12.48
CA VAL A 658 -38.71 3.74 -13.31
C VAL A 658 -38.04 4.62 -14.36
N GLY A 659 -38.39 4.40 -15.64
CA GLY A 659 -37.82 5.14 -16.78
C GLY A 659 -36.48 4.60 -17.29
N PHE A 660 -35.93 3.54 -16.71
CA PHE A 660 -34.69 2.93 -17.20
C PHE A 660 -34.95 2.08 -18.45
N SER A 661 -34.04 2.16 -19.42
CA SER A 661 -33.95 1.17 -20.49
C SER A 661 -33.50 -0.19 -19.95
N GLU A 662 -33.72 -1.27 -20.70
CA GLU A 662 -33.28 -2.63 -20.32
C GLU A 662 -31.79 -2.67 -19.98
N MET A 663 -30.96 -2.00 -20.79
CA MET A 663 -29.51 -1.91 -20.55
C MET A 663 -29.17 -1.16 -19.26
N ALA A 664 -29.88 -0.06 -18.96
CA ALA A 664 -29.68 0.70 -17.73
C ALA A 664 -30.08 -0.13 -16.49
N LYS A 665 -31.15 -0.93 -16.57
CA LYS A 665 -31.53 -1.88 -15.51
C LYS A 665 -30.47 -2.94 -15.28
N ILE A 666 -29.94 -3.52 -16.35
CA ILE A 666 -28.85 -4.52 -16.28
C ILE A 666 -27.60 -3.89 -15.63
N GLN A 667 -27.23 -2.67 -16.01
CA GLN A 667 -26.10 -1.97 -15.42
C GLN A 667 -26.32 -1.67 -13.93
N TYR A 668 -27.54 -1.25 -13.56
CA TYR A 668 -27.90 -1.01 -12.16
C TYR A 668 -27.83 -2.29 -11.32
N LEU A 669 -28.42 -3.40 -11.80
CA LEU A 669 -28.34 -4.70 -11.15
C LEU A 669 -26.88 -5.15 -10.99
N ASN A 670 -26.09 -5.11 -12.06
CA ASN A 670 -24.66 -5.46 -11.99
C ASN A 670 -23.91 -4.61 -10.97
N LYS A 671 -24.19 -3.29 -10.90
CA LYS A 671 -23.60 -2.40 -9.91
C LYS A 671 -23.95 -2.83 -8.50
N VAL A 672 -25.23 -3.09 -8.19
CA VAL A 672 -25.66 -3.51 -6.84
C VAL A 672 -24.97 -4.79 -6.39
N PHE A 673 -24.92 -5.81 -7.24
CA PHE A 673 -24.23 -7.07 -6.91
C PHE A 673 -22.72 -6.89 -6.81
N THR A 674 -22.11 -6.05 -7.65
CA THR A 674 -20.67 -5.75 -7.56
C THR A 674 -20.32 -5.00 -6.28
N ASP A 675 -21.18 -4.08 -5.84
CA ASP A 675 -21.03 -3.39 -4.57
C ASP A 675 -21.24 -4.35 -3.39
N ALA A 676 -22.19 -5.28 -3.48
CA ALA A 676 -22.36 -6.34 -2.48
C ALA A 676 -21.08 -7.18 -2.33
N TYR A 677 -20.41 -7.52 -3.43
CA TYR A 677 -19.12 -8.25 -3.41
C TYR A 677 -17.95 -7.47 -2.81
N LYS A 678 -18.12 -6.22 -2.37
CA LYS A 678 -17.06 -5.50 -1.63
C LYS A 678 -17.14 -5.74 -0.13
N SER A 679 -18.33 -6.08 0.37
CA SER A 679 -18.57 -6.37 1.78
C SER A 679 -18.30 -7.86 2.11
N PRO A 680 -17.70 -8.18 3.27
CA PRO A 680 -17.48 -9.58 3.68
C PRO A 680 -18.78 -10.36 3.87
N GLN A 681 -19.82 -9.69 4.39
CA GLN A 681 -21.16 -10.25 4.58
C GLN A 681 -22.18 -9.27 4.00
N ASN A 682 -23.09 -9.78 3.20
CA ASN A 682 -24.05 -8.95 2.50
C ASN A 682 -25.37 -9.68 2.26
N ILE A 683 -26.45 -8.90 2.25
CA ILE A 683 -27.78 -9.36 1.85
C ILE A 683 -28.35 -8.43 0.78
N VAL A 684 -28.86 -9.04 -0.29
CA VAL A 684 -29.53 -8.33 -1.39
C VAL A 684 -30.96 -8.82 -1.45
N VAL A 685 -31.91 -7.91 -1.24
CA VAL A 685 -33.33 -8.17 -1.37
C VAL A 685 -33.78 -7.71 -2.75
N VAL A 686 -34.21 -8.63 -3.61
CA VAL A 686 -34.77 -8.34 -4.93
C VAL A 686 -36.28 -8.39 -4.84
N ASP A 687 -36.90 -7.23 -4.78
CA ASP A 687 -38.33 -7.10 -4.55
C ASP A 687 -39.14 -7.13 -5.86
N ASN A 688 -40.23 -7.90 -5.86
CA ASN A 688 -41.18 -8.07 -6.95
C ASN A 688 -40.48 -8.36 -8.29
N ILE A 689 -39.83 -9.52 -8.38
CA ILE A 689 -39.03 -9.94 -9.54
C ILE A 689 -39.83 -9.79 -10.85
N GLU A 690 -41.13 -10.12 -10.84
CA GLU A 690 -42.03 -9.97 -11.99
C GLU A 690 -42.10 -8.53 -12.53
N ARG A 691 -42.00 -7.51 -11.67
CA ARG A 691 -42.01 -6.10 -12.08
C ARG A 691 -40.66 -5.66 -12.65
N ILE A 692 -39.56 -6.19 -12.11
CA ILE A 692 -38.20 -5.88 -12.59
C ILE A 692 -38.02 -6.40 -14.03
N ILE A 693 -38.53 -7.61 -14.33
CA ILE A 693 -38.52 -8.19 -15.67
C ILE A 693 -39.64 -7.66 -16.58
N GLU A 694 -40.46 -6.70 -16.10
CA GLU A 694 -41.59 -6.11 -16.83
C GLU A 694 -42.59 -7.15 -17.37
N TRP A 695 -42.92 -8.13 -16.54
CA TRP A 695 -43.87 -9.16 -16.92
C TRP A 695 -45.28 -8.59 -17.10
N VAL A 696 -45.90 -8.92 -18.25
CA VAL A 696 -47.29 -8.60 -18.56
C VAL A 696 -48.04 -9.89 -18.92
N PRO A 697 -49.18 -10.19 -18.27
CA PRO A 697 -49.92 -11.43 -18.52
C PRO A 697 -50.66 -11.46 -19.88
N ILE A 698 -51.01 -10.29 -20.44
CA ILE A 698 -51.74 -10.18 -21.72
C ILE A 698 -50.75 -10.31 -22.88
N GLY A 699 -50.62 -11.54 -23.40
CA GLY A 699 -49.58 -11.90 -24.36
C GLY A 699 -48.22 -11.86 -23.65
N PRO A 700 -47.67 -13.00 -23.22
CA PRO A 700 -46.58 -13.04 -22.24
C PRO A 700 -45.36 -12.27 -22.74
N ARG A 701 -45.23 -11.02 -22.29
CA ARG A 701 -44.13 -10.11 -22.62
C ARG A 701 -43.33 -9.87 -21.36
N PHE A 702 -42.02 -9.90 -21.50
CA PHE A 702 -41.05 -9.59 -20.46
C PHE A 702 -39.74 -9.17 -21.12
N SER A 703 -38.91 -8.47 -20.37
CA SER A 703 -37.55 -8.14 -20.78
C SER A 703 -36.64 -9.37 -20.61
N ASN A 704 -36.43 -10.11 -21.70
CA ASN A 704 -35.53 -11.26 -21.70
C ASN A 704 -34.07 -10.89 -21.33
N PRO A 705 -33.48 -9.77 -21.80
CA PRO A 705 -32.13 -9.39 -21.39
C PRO A 705 -31.99 -9.20 -19.88
N VAL A 706 -32.99 -8.58 -19.23
CA VAL A 706 -32.99 -8.38 -17.77
C VAL A 706 -33.16 -9.72 -17.04
N LEU A 707 -34.05 -10.59 -17.53
CA LEU A 707 -34.24 -11.94 -16.98
C LEU A 707 -32.94 -12.75 -16.99
N GLN A 708 -32.27 -12.83 -18.14
CA GLN A 708 -31.01 -13.58 -18.27
C GLN A 708 -29.90 -13.01 -17.37
N ALA A 709 -29.79 -11.67 -17.29
CA ALA A 709 -28.84 -11.03 -16.39
C ALA A 709 -29.12 -11.40 -14.93
N LEU A 710 -30.40 -11.40 -14.51
CA LEU A 710 -30.81 -11.76 -13.15
C LEU A 710 -30.52 -13.24 -12.84
N MET A 711 -30.78 -14.16 -13.77
CA MET A 711 -30.43 -15.58 -13.62
C MET A 711 -28.92 -15.79 -13.39
N VAL A 712 -28.07 -15.06 -14.11
CA VAL A 712 -26.62 -15.10 -13.92
C VAL A 712 -26.22 -14.51 -12.56
N LEU A 713 -26.81 -13.38 -12.16
CA LEU A 713 -26.49 -12.73 -10.88
C LEU A 713 -26.92 -13.56 -9.67
N LEU A 714 -28.03 -14.29 -9.77
CA LEU A 714 -28.51 -15.20 -8.71
C LEU A 714 -27.66 -16.46 -8.53
N THR A 715 -26.89 -16.86 -9.56
CA THR A 715 -26.08 -18.09 -9.55
C THR A 715 -24.58 -17.83 -9.42
N LYS A 716 -24.14 -16.59 -9.69
CA LYS A 716 -22.73 -16.20 -9.63
C LYS A 716 -22.21 -16.25 -8.20
N GLN A 717 -21.20 -17.09 -7.96
CA GLN A 717 -20.57 -17.16 -6.64
C GLN A 717 -19.77 -15.89 -6.33
N PRO A 718 -19.85 -15.39 -5.08
CA PRO A 718 -19.03 -14.28 -4.65
C PRO A 718 -17.54 -14.66 -4.58
N PRO A 719 -16.62 -13.69 -4.66
CA PRO A 719 -15.18 -13.92 -4.50
C PRO A 719 -14.83 -14.57 -3.14
N ALA A 720 -13.67 -15.22 -3.07
CA ALA A 720 -13.22 -15.95 -1.89
C ALA A 720 -13.26 -15.08 -0.61
N GLY A 721 -13.79 -15.65 0.47
CA GLY A 721 -13.93 -14.97 1.76
C GLY A 721 -15.16 -14.07 1.91
N ARG A 722 -15.97 -13.91 0.85
CA ARG A 722 -17.18 -13.08 0.88
C ARG A 722 -18.44 -13.92 0.79
N ARG A 723 -19.50 -13.46 1.46
CA ARG A 723 -20.73 -14.24 1.64
C ARG A 723 -21.97 -13.42 1.30
N LEU A 724 -22.85 -13.99 0.49
CA LEU A 724 -24.02 -13.33 -0.07
C LEU A 724 -25.30 -14.12 0.23
N LEU A 725 -26.26 -13.45 0.88
CA LEU A 725 -27.64 -13.91 1.00
C LEU A 725 -28.51 -13.13 0.01
N ILE A 726 -29.23 -13.82 -0.87
CA ILE A 726 -30.18 -13.20 -1.79
C ILE A 726 -31.59 -13.56 -1.37
N ILE A 727 -32.45 -12.57 -1.19
CA ILE A 727 -33.87 -12.78 -0.94
C ILE A 727 -34.67 -12.22 -2.12
N GLY A 728 -35.30 -13.09 -2.90
CA GLY A 728 -36.24 -12.71 -3.94
C GLY A 728 -37.67 -12.67 -3.41
N THR A 729 -38.48 -11.69 -3.80
CA THR A 729 -39.93 -11.72 -3.55
C THR A 729 -40.72 -11.80 -4.86
N THR A 730 -41.81 -12.57 -4.85
CA THR A 730 -42.72 -12.67 -5.99
C THR A 730 -44.16 -12.88 -5.56
N SER A 731 -45.11 -12.27 -6.28
CA SER A 731 -46.53 -12.53 -6.12
C SER A 731 -47.06 -13.60 -7.10
N GLN A 732 -46.27 -13.97 -8.13
CA GLN A 732 -46.69 -14.86 -9.22
C GLN A 732 -45.79 -16.09 -9.30
N ARG A 733 -46.00 -17.06 -8.40
CA ARG A 733 -45.20 -18.31 -8.35
C ARG A 733 -45.24 -19.09 -9.66
N SER A 734 -46.40 -19.17 -10.31
CA SER A 734 -46.58 -19.89 -11.58
C SER A 734 -45.68 -19.34 -12.69
N VAL A 735 -45.52 -18.02 -12.76
CA VAL A 735 -44.67 -17.34 -13.75
C VAL A 735 -43.19 -17.62 -13.47
N MET A 736 -42.77 -17.56 -12.21
CA MET A 736 -41.38 -17.91 -11.84
C MET A 736 -41.03 -19.36 -12.20
N ARG A 737 -42.01 -20.28 -12.14
CA ARG A 737 -41.85 -21.66 -12.58
C ARG A 737 -41.71 -21.78 -14.10
N GLN A 738 -42.49 -21.02 -14.86
CA GLN A 738 -42.46 -21.01 -16.33
C GLN A 738 -41.17 -20.39 -16.89
N LEU A 739 -40.60 -19.42 -16.18
CA LEU A 739 -39.36 -18.73 -16.56
C LEU A 739 -38.09 -19.42 -16.01
N ASP A 740 -38.21 -20.62 -15.43
CA ASP A 740 -37.14 -21.39 -14.77
C ASP A 740 -36.38 -20.65 -13.65
N LEU A 741 -36.87 -19.49 -13.20
CA LEU A 741 -36.31 -18.74 -12.08
C LEU A 741 -36.49 -19.47 -10.75
N GLN A 742 -37.58 -20.21 -10.58
CA GLN A 742 -37.87 -20.91 -9.33
C GLN A 742 -36.77 -21.91 -8.96
N GLN A 743 -36.23 -22.64 -9.93
CA GLN A 743 -35.23 -23.70 -9.70
C GLN A 743 -33.84 -23.15 -9.33
N ILE A 744 -33.59 -21.86 -9.59
CA ILE A 744 -32.32 -21.19 -9.28
C ILE A 744 -32.22 -20.87 -7.78
N PHE A 745 -33.36 -20.67 -7.11
CA PHE A 745 -33.38 -20.39 -5.68
C PHE A 745 -33.11 -21.68 -4.88
N ASN A 746 -32.20 -21.61 -3.91
CA ASN A 746 -31.87 -22.77 -3.07
C ASN A 746 -33.00 -23.15 -2.11
N ARG A 747 -33.80 -22.16 -1.67
CA ARG A 747 -34.91 -22.33 -0.73
C ARG A 747 -36.13 -21.51 -1.15
N GLU A 748 -37.31 -22.01 -0.81
CA GLU A 748 -38.58 -21.32 -1.00
C GLU A 748 -39.28 -21.17 0.35
N LEU A 749 -39.87 -19.99 0.58
CA LEU A 749 -40.72 -19.69 1.72
C LEU A 749 -42.08 -19.17 1.22
N ALA A 750 -43.15 -19.83 1.66
CA ALA A 750 -44.51 -19.41 1.35
C ALA A 750 -45.01 -18.41 2.40
N VAL A 751 -45.45 -17.23 1.98
CA VAL A 751 -46.06 -16.22 2.84
C VAL A 751 -47.58 -16.27 2.65
N PRO A 752 -48.34 -16.84 3.60
CA PRO A 752 -49.80 -16.96 3.49
C PRO A 752 -50.52 -15.62 3.68
N ASN A 753 -51.78 -15.57 3.24
CA ASN A 753 -52.72 -14.52 3.63
C ASN A 753 -53.25 -14.78 5.04
N VAL A 754 -53.97 -13.80 5.61
CA VAL A 754 -54.76 -14.00 6.82
C VAL A 754 -55.94 -14.89 6.45
N ASN A 755 -55.98 -16.12 7.00
CA ASN A 755 -56.93 -17.14 6.56
C ASN A 755 -58.09 -17.33 7.52
N THR A 756 -57.89 -17.13 8.83
CA THR A 756 -58.91 -17.40 9.85
C THR A 756 -59.37 -16.14 10.57
N HIS A 757 -60.60 -16.15 11.11
CA HIS A 757 -61.08 -15.08 11.99
C HIS A 757 -60.21 -14.90 13.24
N ALA A 758 -59.60 -15.97 13.76
CA ALA A 758 -58.68 -15.88 14.89
C ALA A 758 -57.40 -15.11 14.55
N GLU A 759 -56.83 -15.37 13.37
CA GLU A 759 -55.68 -14.61 12.85
C GLU A 759 -56.06 -13.16 12.57
N LEU A 760 -57.24 -12.90 12.00
CA LEU A 760 -57.76 -11.55 11.75
C LEU A 760 -57.96 -10.79 13.07
N ALA A 761 -58.52 -11.43 14.09
CA ALA A 761 -58.67 -10.86 15.42
C ALA A 761 -57.31 -10.51 16.04
N ALA A 762 -56.30 -11.37 15.88
CA ALA A 762 -54.94 -11.10 16.36
C ALA A 762 -54.34 -9.87 15.69
N VAL A 763 -54.48 -9.73 14.35
CA VAL A 763 -54.07 -8.53 13.60
C VAL A 763 -54.74 -7.27 14.15
N LEU A 764 -56.06 -7.30 14.33
CA LEU A 764 -56.84 -6.14 14.75
C LEU A 764 -56.50 -5.69 16.17
N ARG A 765 -56.22 -6.65 17.07
CA ARG A 765 -55.72 -6.37 18.42
C ARG A 765 -54.35 -5.71 18.40
N GLU A 766 -53.41 -6.26 17.63
CA GLU A 766 -52.03 -5.76 17.57
C GLU A 766 -51.94 -4.34 16.98
N VAL A 767 -52.82 -4.02 16.03
CA VAL A 767 -52.90 -2.69 15.38
C VAL A 767 -53.70 -1.68 16.22
N ASN A 768 -54.33 -2.10 17.33
CA ASN A 768 -55.32 -1.30 18.07
C ASN A 768 -56.35 -0.70 17.11
N ALA A 769 -56.99 -1.56 16.33
CA ALA A 769 -57.99 -1.15 15.35
C ALA A 769 -59.24 -0.57 16.05
N PHE A 770 -59.71 -1.23 17.12
CA PHE A 770 -60.93 -0.86 17.86
C PHE A 770 -60.61 -0.56 19.33
N ASP A 771 -61.40 0.34 19.94
CA ASP A 771 -61.23 0.75 21.34
C ASP A 771 -61.74 -0.29 22.34
N SER A 772 -62.69 -1.14 21.94
CA SER A 772 -63.30 -2.17 22.79
C SER A 772 -63.27 -3.57 22.16
N GLU A 773 -63.16 -4.61 23.00
CA GLU A 773 -63.27 -6.01 22.51
C GLU A 773 -64.69 -6.35 22.03
N SER A 774 -65.73 -5.59 22.46
CA SER A 774 -67.09 -5.78 21.94
C SER A 774 -67.20 -5.38 20.48
N ASP A 775 -66.59 -4.26 20.08
CA ASP A 775 -66.67 -3.77 18.69
C ASP A 775 -65.84 -4.68 17.73
N LEU A 776 -64.75 -5.25 18.25
CA LEU A 776 -63.99 -6.28 17.53
C LEU A 776 -64.80 -7.57 17.36
N ALA A 777 -65.55 -8.00 18.38
CA ALA A 777 -66.42 -9.16 18.26
C ALA A 777 -67.61 -8.89 17.33
N GLU A 778 -68.18 -7.68 17.37
CA GLU A 778 -69.26 -7.23 16.49
C GLU A 778 -68.82 -7.24 15.03
N SER A 779 -67.69 -6.61 14.69
CA SER A 779 -67.16 -6.60 13.32
C SER A 779 -66.85 -7.99 12.77
N LEU A 780 -66.35 -8.92 13.60
CA LEU A 780 -66.08 -10.30 13.19
C LEU A 780 -67.39 -11.10 12.99
N ASN A 781 -68.40 -10.85 13.81
CA ASN A 781 -69.71 -11.48 13.66
C ASN A 781 -70.43 -10.95 12.40
N GLU A 782 -70.42 -9.64 12.17
CA GLU A 782 -70.98 -9.06 10.95
C GLU A 782 -70.27 -9.55 9.70
N LEU A 783 -68.93 -9.67 9.73
CA LEU A 783 -68.17 -10.24 8.62
C LEU A 783 -68.55 -11.70 8.36
N ARG A 784 -68.80 -12.47 9.42
CA ARG A 784 -69.29 -13.86 9.32
C ARG A 784 -70.70 -13.92 8.73
N ASP A 785 -71.58 -12.99 9.12
CA ASP A 785 -72.95 -12.92 8.62
C ASP A 785 -72.99 -12.54 7.12
N ILE A 786 -72.10 -11.64 6.69
CA ILE A 786 -71.98 -11.22 5.27
C ILE A 786 -71.39 -12.33 4.40
N THR A 787 -70.34 -13.00 4.87
CA THR A 787 -69.55 -13.93 4.04
C THR A 787 -70.01 -15.40 4.15
N GLY A 788 -70.73 -15.74 5.21
CA GLY A 788 -71.22 -17.09 5.50
C GLY A 788 -70.11 -18.11 5.82
N THR A 789 -68.86 -17.67 6.03
CA THR A 789 -67.70 -18.55 6.24
C THR A 789 -66.70 -17.97 7.23
N ASP A 790 -65.99 -18.82 7.98
CA ASP A 790 -64.91 -18.38 8.88
C ASP A 790 -63.53 -18.24 8.19
N GLN A 791 -63.50 -18.37 6.85
CA GLN A 791 -62.30 -18.26 6.03
C GLN A 791 -62.21 -16.88 5.37
N VAL A 792 -61.14 -16.15 5.68
CA VAL A 792 -60.92 -14.77 5.21
C VAL A 792 -60.14 -14.77 3.89
N GLY A 793 -58.90 -15.25 3.89
CA GLY A 793 -58.06 -15.35 2.69
C GLY A 793 -57.55 -14.00 2.14
N VAL A 794 -57.48 -12.95 2.97
CA VAL A 794 -57.12 -11.58 2.55
C VAL A 794 -55.69 -11.25 2.95
N GLY A 795 -54.96 -10.55 2.07
CA GLY A 795 -53.60 -10.10 2.34
C GLY A 795 -53.55 -9.02 3.44
N ILE A 796 -52.56 -9.10 4.33
CA ILE A 796 -52.41 -8.18 5.48
C ILE A 796 -52.42 -6.69 5.08
N LYS A 797 -51.83 -6.33 3.94
CA LYS A 797 -51.81 -4.94 3.46
C LYS A 797 -53.23 -4.41 3.16
N LYS A 798 -54.11 -5.27 2.65
CA LYS A 798 -55.52 -4.92 2.39
C LYS A 798 -56.30 -4.80 3.69
N VAL A 799 -56.02 -5.65 4.67
CA VAL A 799 -56.64 -5.57 6.01
C VAL A 799 -56.28 -4.24 6.69
N LEU A 800 -55.01 -3.85 6.67
CA LEU A 800 -54.57 -2.56 7.24
C LEU A 800 -55.20 -1.35 6.53
N LEU A 801 -55.36 -1.42 5.21
CA LEU A 801 -56.06 -0.39 4.45
C LEU A 801 -57.53 -0.31 4.87
N ALA A 802 -58.21 -1.45 5.02
CA ALA A 802 -59.60 -1.50 5.48
C ALA A 802 -59.77 -0.92 6.89
N VAL A 803 -58.81 -1.15 7.80
CA VAL A 803 -58.81 -0.50 9.12
C VAL A 803 -58.68 1.02 8.99
N GLY A 804 -57.79 1.49 8.11
CA GLY A 804 -57.62 2.92 7.86
C GLY A 804 -58.86 3.59 7.26
N GLU A 805 -59.54 2.91 6.34
CA GLU A 805 -60.81 3.38 5.75
C GLU A 805 -61.94 3.41 6.78
N ALA A 806 -62.07 2.35 7.58
CA ALA A 806 -63.10 2.26 8.62
C ALA A 806 -62.92 3.34 9.72
N LYS A 807 -61.68 3.73 10.04
CA LYS A 807 -61.39 4.81 11.01
C LYS A 807 -61.86 6.20 10.55
N GLN A 808 -62.17 6.40 9.27
CA GLN A 808 -62.67 7.68 8.77
C GLN A 808 -64.19 7.84 8.90
N GLU A 809 -64.93 6.77 9.19
CA GLU A 809 -66.39 6.79 9.28
C GLU A 809 -66.86 6.89 10.73
N GLU A 810 -67.36 8.06 11.14
CA GLU A 810 -67.83 8.31 12.50
C GLU A 810 -69.16 7.56 12.76
N GLY A 811 -69.14 6.59 13.68
CA GLY A 811 -70.34 5.96 14.25
C GLY A 811 -70.65 4.51 13.82
N ASN A 812 -70.02 3.98 12.76
CA ASN A 812 -70.17 2.57 12.35
C ASN A 812 -68.85 1.97 11.82
N MET A 813 -67.81 2.00 12.65
CA MET A 813 -66.50 1.48 12.28
C MET A 813 -66.49 -0.05 12.09
N ALA A 814 -67.23 -0.78 12.92
CA ALA A 814 -67.29 -2.25 12.91
C ALA A 814 -67.94 -2.78 11.61
N GLY A 815 -69.12 -2.27 11.26
CA GLY A 815 -69.84 -2.66 10.06
C GLY A 815 -69.12 -2.23 8.79
N ARG A 816 -68.54 -1.03 8.78
CA ARG A 816 -67.78 -0.57 7.61
C ARG A 816 -66.56 -1.44 7.34
N PHE A 817 -65.82 -1.80 8.38
CA PHE A 817 -64.68 -2.71 8.25
C PHE A 817 -65.13 -4.08 7.71
N ALA A 818 -66.20 -4.64 8.24
CA ALA A 818 -66.75 -5.93 7.80
C ALA A 818 -67.15 -5.92 6.31
N GLU A 819 -67.83 -4.86 5.85
CA GLU A 819 -68.19 -4.68 4.44
C GLU A 819 -66.96 -4.60 3.53
N VAL A 820 -65.98 -3.76 3.87
CA VAL A 820 -64.77 -3.55 3.05
C VAL A 820 -63.96 -4.84 2.95
N VAL A 821 -63.77 -5.56 4.07
CA VAL A 821 -63.05 -6.84 4.03
C VAL A 821 -63.84 -7.90 3.26
N ALA A 822 -65.17 -7.97 3.42
CA ALA A 822 -66.00 -8.89 2.64
C ALA A 822 -65.90 -8.64 1.13
N GLN A 823 -65.86 -7.38 0.70
CA GLN A 823 -65.62 -7.01 -0.71
C GLN A 823 -64.23 -7.48 -1.18
N GLN A 824 -63.19 -7.33 -0.34
CA GLN A 824 -61.85 -7.82 -0.66
C GLN A 824 -61.74 -9.35 -0.69
N MET A 825 -62.54 -10.05 0.12
CA MET A 825 -62.64 -11.51 0.10
C MET A 825 -63.25 -12.00 -1.21
N ALA A 826 -64.34 -11.35 -1.66
CA ALA A 826 -64.94 -11.65 -2.96
C ALA A 826 -63.94 -11.43 -4.10
N ALA A 827 -63.26 -10.28 -4.12
CA ALA A 827 -62.26 -9.93 -5.13
C ALA A 827 -60.97 -10.77 -5.11
N SER A 828 -60.76 -11.61 -4.09
CA SER A 828 -59.60 -12.50 -3.99
C SER A 828 -59.95 -13.96 -4.37
N ARG A 829 -61.23 -14.26 -4.58
CA ARG A 829 -61.72 -15.57 -5.06
C ARG A 829 -61.80 -15.66 -6.59
N ASP A 830 -61.94 -14.52 -7.26
CA ASP A 830 -61.79 -14.35 -8.72
C ASP A 830 -60.32 -14.15 -9.11
#